data_AF-K2DQ41-F1
#
_entry.id   AF-K2DQ41-F1
#
_cell.length_a   1.000
_cell.length_b   1.000
_cell.length_c   1.000
_cell.angle_alpha   90.00
_cell.angle_beta   90.00
_cell.angle_gamma   90.00
#
_symmetry.space_group_name_H-M   'P 1'
#
loop_
_entity.id
_entity.type
_entity.pdbx_description
1 polymer ?
#
loop_
_entity_poly.entity_id
_entity_poly.type
_entity_poly.pdbx_seq_one_letter_code
_entity_poly.pdbx_strand_id
1 'polypeptide(L)'
;MVLYRKIAGAGERINQNVYRNWLKSNSGYALADLEIEKRTLRVKSQGIPVNEPIKSTWQFGLLPGRWAVNAELSNNKYSESMTVTIPEHQRISTQVTRVEQPSIEIKSNQVFADNDSIKAHVLEVVSEKTGYPMEMLDLDLDLEADLGIDTVKQAELFASIRTNYGIPRREDLKLSDYNTLEKVIGFVKDSLPGASVQTDVQKTAEIELTDLPQIAVATIENSEVAVTTKEDDLSIFVLSTVSEKTGYPIEMLDLDLDLEADLGIDTVKQAELFAAIRTHFGIAKREDLRLSDYNTLSKVIGFVKDGTSPKSNEPNNSEASSKSVLKSTVVVESQPTIQTSQVNEKPITLRVPKPVLLPRIDLCESTGINLENGRVIILKGQTRLTSDTAKQLAKILVAKKVDVIILEAGSSFEKVDEWLKTGPLTGVYCLTGLDTDPEWNESRAVNWKNAIDLKIEPLFELVKMIPSSAFLISVTRMGGLHGLMNPANPLGGALSGFTKAYSRERNAALVKTVDFQVNAKANFIAESLIEETLNDGASLEIGRENELRFTISLDEIQNQSLGQLNFSAEDVFLVSGGTGGITSVVIDDLAKRSKGHFILLSRTPLLEMNEIDLGILKNDPPAYKSKLLKEMSASGDKVTPIQLEARFNALERAAATRDLIAKIEAYGGKATYINCDVADLTSVKNAIAEVAKTVDHVDYFIHAAGLEKSRKLESKSLEEFHQVVEVKASGFMYLFTVLEKAKRTPKSVVFFSSIAGRFGNAGQPDYSAGNDFLSKMAIWLPTQYPALQVISLDWGAWAEVGMASRGSIPLVMERAGIEMLKPGQAAPVVGDQILAGSSGEIVVAGNLGLFERMKSKNHDMNVPLADAALRAGNPIHTMLSHLTGYSPDSGITLEVTLDPQEKAYLRDHSINGIPVLPGVVGIEGFTRAAKHISSALAAANSGFEVERLENIEFLAPFKFYGNRSRAMAWKAGATRVQEGLRVDVTLESDTERVMGKVDHVQHFKGQVYLTLKDIVTPNNAVPPKWGKNNEVTAAEIYQLFFHGPSFQVLEAAQRSGNNVLGRFNNSLIDINADEPGLFTTPLLIELCFQTAGLWEAGSTGNLGLPHSIGKLRVYRNVINGTAIFAEVKPKEVDGQLFFDARVVDSKGNVYLDLSDYRTTPQVDTPEDHHLMPMKVLVGKERK
;
A
#
# COMPACT_ATOMS: atom_id res chain seq x y z
N MET A 1 -14.11 -13.68 -9.89
CA MET A 1 -15.15 -12.63 -9.91
C MET A 1 -16.38 -13.19 -9.21
N VAL A 2 -16.76 -12.64 -8.06
CA VAL A 2 -17.97 -13.03 -7.34
C VAL A 2 -18.94 -11.85 -7.39
N LEU A 3 -20.08 -12.04 -8.04
CA LEU A 3 -21.16 -11.06 -8.18
C LEU A 3 -22.07 -11.14 -6.95
N TYR A 4 -21.84 -10.32 -5.92
CA TYR A 4 -22.87 -10.06 -4.91
C TYR A 4 -22.90 -8.59 -4.49
N ARG A 5 -24.13 -8.06 -4.31
CA ARG A 5 -24.44 -6.76 -3.69
C ARG A 5 -25.26 -6.99 -2.43
N LYS A 6 -24.98 -6.22 -1.37
CA LYS A 6 -25.76 -6.15 -0.12
C LYS A 6 -26.95 -5.19 -0.32
N ILE A 7 -28.17 -5.62 -0.02
CA ILE A 7 -29.40 -4.80 -0.01
C ILE A 7 -29.88 -4.70 1.45
N ALA A 8 -30.30 -3.52 1.90
CA ALA A 8 -30.75 -3.28 3.27
C ALA A 8 -32.26 -3.58 3.44
N GLY A 9 -32.58 -4.49 4.38
CA GLY A 9 -33.84 -4.53 5.15
C GLY A 9 -35.12 -5.13 4.54
N ALA A 10 -35.54 -6.28 5.11
CA ALA A 10 -36.88 -6.91 5.17
C ALA A 10 -37.56 -7.44 3.88
N GLY A 11 -37.87 -8.76 3.87
CA GLY A 11 -38.59 -9.47 2.79
C GLY A 11 -37.66 -10.01 1.69
N GLU A 12 -38.06 -11.08 0.98
CA GLU A 12 -37.27 -11.89 0.04
C GLU A 12 -36.09 -11.17 -0.68
N ARG A 13 -34.89 -11.76 -0.61
CA ARG A 13 -33.60 -11.18 -1.10
C ARG A 13 -33.58 -10.76 -2.58
N ILE A 14 -34.58 -11.16 -3.37
CA ILE A 14 -34.76 -10.80 -4.78
C ILE A 14 -36.26 -10.58 -5.00
N ASN A 15 -36.66 -9.41 -5.51
CA ASN A 15 -38.04 -9.22 -5.98
C ASN A 15 -38.27 -10.10 -7.22
N GLN A 16 -38.95 -11.24 -7.04
CA GLN A 16 -39.13 -12.23 -8.10
C GLN A 16 -39.82 -11.66 -9.35
N ASN A 17 -40.74 -10.71 -9.20
CA ASN A 17 -41.45 -10.11 -10.32
C ASN A 17 -40.52 -9.23 -11.16
N VAL A 18 -39.67 -8.42 -10.53
CA VAL A 18 -38.67 -7.60 -11.23
C VAL A 18 -37.65 -8.49 -11.95
N TYR A 19 -37.17 -9.54 -11.27
CA TYR A 19 -36.22 -10.48 -11.85
C TYR A 19 -36.80 -11.24 -13.05
N ARG A 20 -38.03 -11.78 -12.95
CA ARG A 20 -38.70 -12.48 -14.05
C ARG A 20 -38.98 -11.56 -15.23
N ASN A 21 -39.40 -10.32 -14.98
CA ASN A 21 -39.61 -9.33 -16.04
C ASN A 21 -38.30 -8.97 -16.75
N TRP A 22 -37.20 -8.78 -16.01
CA TRP A 22 -35.89 -8.54 -16.61
C TRP A 22 -35.40 -9.73 -17.45
N LEU A 23 -35.58 -10.96 -16.97
CA LEU A 23 -35.19 -12.17 -17.70
C LEU A 23 -36.02 -12.33 -18.99
N LYS A 24 -37.33 -12.07 -18.92
CA LYS A 24 -38.23 -12.04 -20.07
C LYS A 24 -37.78 -11.02 -21.12
N SER A 25 -37.43 -9.80 -20.70
CA SER A 25 -36.99 -8.76 -21.63
C SER A 25 -35.62 -9.03 -22.27
N ASN A 26 -34.69 -9.65 -21.55
CA ASN A 26 -33.38 -10.02 -22.10
C ASN A 26 -33.39 -11.27 -22.97
N SER A 27 -34.31 -12.20 -22.73
CA SER A 27 -34.37 -13.47 -23.46
C SER A 27 -35.42 -13.51 -24.56
N GLY A 28 -36.46 -12.68 -24.45
CA GLY A 28 -37.64 -12.70 -25.31
C GLY A 28 -38.65 -13.84 -25.00
N TYR A 29 -38.34 -14.77 -24.10
CA TYR A 29 -39.27 -15.84 -23.69
C TYR A 29 -40.21 -15.37 -22.57
N ALA A 30 -41.48 -15.79 -22.63
CA ALA A 30 -42.48 -15.44 -21.62
C ALA A 30 -42.14 -15.98 -20.22
N LEU A 31 -41.48 -17.14 -20.14
CA LEU A 31 -40.99 -17.80 -18.94
C LEU A 31 -39.60 -18.38 -19.22
N ALA A 32 -38.58 -17.54 -19.07
CA ALA A 32 -37.19 -17.96 -19.26
C ALA A 32 -36.64 -18.67 -18.02
N ASP A 33 -36.00 -19.82 -18.23
CA ASP A 33 -35.24 -20.55 -17.22
C ASP A 33 -33.74 -20.44 -17.50
N LEU A 34 -32.92 -20.48 -16.44
CA LEU A 34 -31.47 -20.48 -16.56
C LEU A 34 -30.90 -21.88 -16.36
N GLU A 35 -29.84 -22.19 -17.10
CA GLU A 35 -29.05 -23.40 -16.93
C GLU A 35 -27.55 -23.07 -16.92
N ILE A 36 -26.76 -23.91 -16.26
CA ILE A 36 -25.30 -23.80 -16.27
C ILE A 36 -24.76 -24.87 -17.21
N GLU A 37 -24.16 -24.44 -18.31
CA GLU A 37 -23.45 -25.33 -19.24
C GLU A 37 -22.00 -24.85 -19.33
N LYS A 38 -21.03 -25.76 -19.17
CA LYS A 38 -19.58 -25.47 -19.23
C LYS A 38 -19.16 -24.25 -18.39
N ARG A 39 -19.63 -24.18 -17.14
CA ARG A 39 -19.35 -23.08 -16.19
C ARG A 39 -19.84 -21.70 -16.65
N THR A 40 -20.74 -21.64 -17.63
CA THR A 40 -21.39 -20.42 -18.09
C THR A 40 -22.88 -20.51 -17.78
N LEU A 41 -23.41 -19.52 -17.08
CA LEU A 41 -24.84 -19.38 -16.83
C LEU A 41 -25.50 -18.82 -18.10
N ARG A 42 -26.48 -19.53 -18.67
CA ARG A 42 -27.20 -19.12 -19.87
C ARG A 42 -28.71 -19.30 -19.73
N VAL A 43 -29.49 -18.66 -20.59
CA VAL A 43 -30.92 -18.93 -20.73
C VAL A 43 -31.11 -20.24 -21.49
N LYS A 44 -31.89 -21.16 -20.94
CA LYS A 44 -32.24 -22.43 -21.58
C LYS A 44 -33.05 -22.15 -22.83
N SER A 45 -32.62 -22.67 -23.97
CA SER A 45 -33.33 -22.48 -25.24
C SER A 45 -34.69 -23.20 -25.20
N GLN A 46 -35.77 -22.47 -25.51
CA GLN A 46 -37.14 -23.00 -25.59
C GLN A 46 -37.74 -22.83 -27.00
N GLY A 47 -36.91 -22.59 -28.01
CA GLY A 47 -37.34 -22.33 -29.39
C GLY A 47 -37.02 -20.91 -29.86
N ILE A 48 -37.82 -20.35 -30.77
CA ILE A 48 -37.64 -18.94 -31.18
C ILE A 48 -38.31 -18.05 -30.12
N PRO A 49 -37.63 -17.00 -29.60
CA PRO A 49 -38.23 -16.10 -28.62
C PRO A 49 -39.52 -15.46 -29.14
N VAL A 50 -40.53 -15.39 -28.28
CA VAL A 50 -41.86 -14.85 -28.63
C VAL A 50 -41.83 -13.32 -28.74
N ASN A 51 -40.89 -12.68 -28.06
CA ASN A 51 -40.64 -11.24 -28.13
C ASN A 51 -39.21 -10.96 -28.58
N GLU A 52 -38.98 -9.82 -29.21
CA GLU A 52 -37.63 -9.41 -29.62
C GLU A 52 -36.78 -9.11 -28.36
N PRO A 53 -35.66 -9.83 -28.15
CA PRO A 53 -34.81 -9.62 -26.98
C PRO A 53 -34.16 -8.23 -27.02
N ILE A 54 -33.98 -7.61 -25.85
CA ILE A 54 -33.24 -6.35 -25.76
C ILE A 54 -31.81 -6.58 -26.26
N LYS A 55 -31.37 -5.76 -27.22
CA LYS A 55 -29.97 -5.79 -27.70
C LYS A 55 -29.03 -5.42 -26.57
N SER A 56 -28.05 -6.29 -26.31
CA SER A 56 -27.00 -6.02 -25.33
C SER A 56 -26.23 -4.77 -25.73
N THR A 57 -26.15 -3.80 -24.81
CA THR A 57 -25.31 -2.61 -24.94
C THR A 57 -23.93 -2.80 -24.30
N TRP A 58 -23.59 -4.03 -23.89
CA TRP A 58 -22.34 -4.36 -23.25
C TRP A 58 -21.20 -4.46 -24.27
N GLN A 59 -20.13 -3.70 -24.03
CA GLN A 59 -18.86 -3.82 -24.76
C GLN A 59 -17.82 -4.49 -23.86
N PHE A 60 -17.00 -5.36 -24.44
CA PHE A 60 -15.95 -6.08 -23.74
C PHE A 60 -15.00 -5.11 -23.02
N GLY A 61 -14.76 -5.33 -21.73
CA GLY A 61 -13.90 -4.46 -20.89
C GLY A 61 -14.64 -3.39 -20.08
N LEU A 62 -15.93 -3.16 -20.33
CA LEU A 62 -16.79 -2.32 -19.48
C LEU A 62 -17.62 -3.20 -18.53
N LEU A 63 -17.93 -2.74 -17.30
CA LEU A 63 -18.92 -3.41 -16.47
C LEU A 63 -20.32 -3.29 -17.13
N PRO A 64 -21.27 -4.24 -16.92
CA PRO A 64 -22.63 -4.13 -17.44
C PRO A 64 -23.29 -2.80 -17.05
N GLY A 65 -23.52 -1.92 -18.02
CA GLY A 65 -23.87 -0.51 -17.80
C GLY A 65 -25.35 -0.18 -17.62
N ARG A 66 -26.26 -1.16 -17.48
CA ARG A 66 -27.69 -0.90 -17.21
C ARG A 66 -28.30 -1.90 -16.25
N TRP A 67 -28.99 -1.38 -15.23
CA TRP A 67 -29.72 -2.15 -14.21
C TRP A 67 -31.19 -2.34 -14.62
N ALA A 68 -31.88 -3.33 -14.03
CA ALA A 68 -33.32 -3.48 -14.16
C ALA A 68 -34.03 -2.30 -13.46
N VAL A 69 -34.45 -1.29 -14.21
CA VAL A 69 -35.24 -0.15 -13.70
C VAL A 69 -36.73 -0.53 -13.77
N ASN A 70 -37.52 -0.12 -12.78
CA ASN A 70 -38.98 -0.22 -12.81
C ASN A 70 -39.52 0.39 -14.11
N ALA A 71 -40.30 -0.40 -14.86
CA ALA A 71 -40.73 -0.10 -16.23
C ALA A 71 -41.77 1.04 -16.37
N GLU A 72 -41.93 1.91 -15.39
CA GLU A 72 -42.95 2.98 -15.41
C GLU A 72 -42.39 4.41 -15.57
N LEU A 73 -41.06 4.58 -15.65
CA LEU A 73 -40.45 5.91 -15.83
C LEU A 73 -39.75 6.05 -17.19
N SER A 74 -40.50 5.87 -18.27
CA SER A 74 -40.09 6.34 -19.60
C SER A 74 -41.29 6.76 -20.44
N ASN A 75 -41.98 7.81 -20.01
CA ASN A 75 -42.84 8.62 -20.87
C ASN A 75 -43.01 10.00 -20.24
N ASN A 76 -42.25 10.99 -20.73
CA ASN A 76 -42.64 12.39 -20.55
C ASN A 76 -42.28 13.19 -21.80
N LYS A 77 -43.29 13.51 -22.60
CA LYS A 77 -43.33 14.61 -23.55
C LYS A 77 -44.25 15.68 -22.97
N TYR A 78 -43.77 16.92 -22.96
CA TYR A 78 -44.46 18.23 -22.98
C TYR A 78 -45.97 18.31 -22.61
N SER A 79 -46.32 19.09 -21.59
CA SER A 79 -47.04 20.40 -21.69
C SER A 79 -47.84 20.78 -20.41
N GLU A 80 -47.63 22.02 -19.97
CA GLU A 80 -48.58 23.04 -19.44
C GLU A 80 -49.78 22.71 -18.51
N SER A 81 -49.78 23.45 -17.37
CA SER A 81 -50.87 24.09 -16.62
C SER A 81 -52.26 23.44 -16.47
N MET A 82 -52.71 23.24 -15.22
CA MET A 82 -53.82 23.99 -14.58
C MET A 82 -54.25 23.40 -13.23
N THR A 83 -54.30 24.31 -12.26
CA THR A 83 -55.12 24.45 -11.04
C THR A 83 -56.37 23.56 -10.78
N VAL A 84 -56.46 23.11 -9.51
CA VAL A 84 -57.55 23.37 -8.52
C VAL A 84 -58.65 22.31 -8.23
N THR A 85 -58.62 21.92 -6.94
CA THR A 85 -59.69 21.53 -5.97
C THR A 85 -60.40 20.17 -5.93
N ILE A 86 -60.45 19.72 -4.67
CA ILE A 86 -61.21 18.68 -3.96
C ILE A 86 -62.72 19.01 -3.93
N PRO A 87 -63.62 18.01 -3.95
CA PRO A 87 -64.49 17.73 -2.78
C PRO A 87 -64.71 16.21 -2.54
N GLU A 88 -64.56 15.67 -1.33
CA GLU A 88 -65.50 15.68 -0.18
C GLU A 88 -66.63 14.62 -0.30
N HIS A 89 -66.55 13.51 0.46
CA HIS A 89 -67.53 13.12 1.49
C HIS A 89 -67.24 11.77 2.17
N GLN A 90 -67.46 11.79 3.48
CA GLN A 90 -67.36 10.71 4.46
C GLN A 90 -68.52 9.69 4.42
N ARG A 91 -68.28 8.57 5.13
CA ARG A 91 -69.16 7.68 5.95
C ARG A 91 -69.42 6.28 5.36
N ILE A 92 -69.48 5.16 6.10
CA ILE A 92 -69.26 4.71 7.50
C ILE A 92 -69.29 3.15 7.45
N SER A 93 -68.56 2.48 8.37
CA SER A 93 -68.77 1.12 8.96
C SER A 93 -68.69 -0.15 8.10
N THR A 94 -67.86 -1.12 8.52
CA THR A 94 -68.35 -2.38 9.16
C THR A 94 -67.22 -3.21 9.78
N GLN A 95 -67.38 -3.43 11.10
CA GLN A 95 -67.17 -4.65 11.90
C GLN A 95 -66.15 -5.71 11.45
N VAL A 96 -65.28 -6.07 12.40
CA VAL A 96 -64.50 -7.32 12.38
C VAL A 96 -64.92 -8.18 13.59
N THR A 97 -65.36 -9.41 13.36
CA THR A 97 -65.44 -10.46 14.40
C THR A 97 -65.13 -11.85 13.82
N ARG A 98 -63.94 -12.35 14.19
CA ARG A 98 -63.52 -13.69 14.68
C ARG A 98 -64.05 -15.00 14.05
N VAL A 99 -63.11 -15.88 13.67
CA VAL A 99 -63.04 -17.36 13.92
C VAL A 99 -61.53 -17.72 13.91
N GLU A 100 -60.84 -17.97 15.03
CA GLU A 100 -60.61 -19.21 15.80
C GLU A 100 -59.64 -20.27 15.22
N GLN A 101 -58.60 -20.60 16.04
CA GLN A 101 -57.98 -21.92 16.37
C GLN A 101 -56.43 -21.87 16.40
N PRO A 102 -55.73 -22.71 17.20
CA PRO A 102 -56.03 -23.23 18.53
C PRO A 102 -54.85 -23.06 19.53
N SER A 103 -55.15 -23.30 20.80
CA SER A 103 -54.30 -23.27 21.99
C SER A 103 -53.39 -24.50 22.15
N ILE A 104 -52.16 -24.30 22.65
CA ILE A 104 -51.36 -25.32 23.36
C ILE A 104 -51.14 -24.83 24.80
N GLU A 105 -51.49 -25.69 25.76
CA GLU A 105 -51.36 -25.48 27.20
C GLU A 105 -49.90 -25.32 27.63
N ILE A 106 -49.61 -24.28 28.42
CA ILE A 106 -48.39 -24.20 29.24
C ILE A 106 -48.68 -24.93 30.54
N LYS A 107 -48.01 -26.06 30.76
CA LYS A 107 -47.89 -26.63 32.10
C LYS A 107 -46.90 -25.78 32.90
N SER A 108 -47.38 -25.26 34.01
CA SER A 108 -46.59 -24.62 35.06
C SER A 108 -45.56 -25.59 35.64
N ASN A 109 -44.29 -25.20 35.65
CA ASN A 109 -43.33 -25.63 36.66
C ASN A 109 -42.58 -24.38 37.13
N GLN A 110 -43.01 -23.82 38.25
CA GLN A 110 -42.19 -22.89 39.01
C GLN A 110 -41.03 -23.68 39.62
N VAL A 111 -39.82 -23.47 39.13
CA VAL A 111 -38.61 -23.89 39.85
C VAL A 111 -38.23 -22.74 40.76
N PHE A 112 -38.48 -22.90 42.06
CA PHE A 112 -37.76 -22.10 43.06
C PHE A 112 -36.29 -22.53 42.98
N ALA A 113 -35.44 -21.66 42.44
CA ALA A 113 -34.02 -21.93 42.31
C ALA A 113 -33.39 -21.88 43.71
N ASP A 114 -32.97 -23.04 44.20
CA ASP A 114 -32.09 -23.17 45.36
C ASP A 114 -30.73 -22.51 45.04
N ASN A 115 -30.05 -21.94 46.04
CA ASN A 115 -28.78 -21.23 45.88
C ASN A 115 -27.70 -22.11 45.23
N ASP A 116 -27.72 -23.41 45.53
CA ASP A 116 -26.79 -24.38 44.95
C ASP A 116 -27.10 -24.65 43.47
N SER A 117 -28.36 -24.51 43.04
CA SER A 117 -28.75 -24.63 41.63
C SER A 117 -28.30 -23.42 40.79
N ILE A 118 -28.36 -22.21 41.36
CA ILE A 118 -27.87 -20.99 40.70
C ILE A 118 -26.35 -21.05 40.56
N LYS A 119 -25.65 -21.45 41.64
CA LYS A 119 -24.20 -21.63 41.61
C LYS A 119 -23.79 -22.68 40.58
N ALA A 120 -24.41 -23.86 40.60
CA ALA A 120 -24.09 -24.94 39.66
C ALA A 120 -24.29 -24.50 38.20
N HIS A 121 -25.37 -23.79 37.91
CA HIS A 121 -25.66 -23.35 36.54
C HIS A 121 -24.75 -22.20 36.07
N VAL A 122 -24.39 -21.25 36.94
CA VAL A 122 -23.43 -20.20 36.54
C VAL A 122 -22.06 -20.81 36.29
N LEU A 123 -21.62 -21.76 37.11
CA LEU A 123 -20.37 -22.49 36.90
C LEU A 123 -20.41 -23.36 35.64
N GLU A 124 -21.53 -24.00 35.34
CA GLU A 124 -21.75 -24.78 34.12
C GLU A 124 -21.68 -23.89 32.87
N VAL A 125 -22.40 -22.76 32.84
CA VAL A 125 -22.37 -21.85 31.67
C VAL A 125 -21.00 -21.20 31.50
N VAL A 126 -20.31 -20.86 32.59
CA VAL A 126 -18.93 -20.34 32.53
C VAL A 126 -17.99 -21.45 32.05
N SER A 127 -18.12 -22.68 32.55
CA SER A 127 -17.38 -23.85 32.09
C SER A 127 -17.57 -24.09 30.59
N GLU A 128 -18.80 -24.03 30.08
CA GLU A 128 -19.11 -24.16 28.65
C GLU A 128 -18.55 -23.01 27.79
N LYS A 129 -18.50 -21.79 28.35
CA LYS A 129 -18.06 -20.59 27.63
C LYS A 129 -16.55 -20.35 27.69
N THR A 130 -15.88 -20.89 28.72
CA THR A 130 -14.44 -20.73 28.99
C THR A 130 -13.63 -21.98 28.77
N GLY A 131 -14.27 -23.16 28.78
CA GLY A 131 -13.60 -24.45 28.71
C GLY A 131 -13.00 -24.94 30.04
N TYR A 132 -13.12 -24.18 31.14
CA TYR A 132 -12.60 -24.62 32.45
C TYR A 132 -13.52 -25.66 33.09
N PRO A 133 -13.00 -26.78 33.65
CA PRO A 133 -13.81 -27.71 34.43
C PRO A 133 -14.45 -27.01 35.64
N MET A 134 -15.68 -27.37 36.00
CA MET A 134 -16.36 -26.78 37.17
C MET A 134 -15.56 -26.88 38.47
N GLU A 135 -14.66 -27.88 38.57
CA GLU A 135 -13.76 -28.12 39.69
C GLU A 135 -12.61 -27.10 39.81
N MET A 136 -12.36 -26.32 38.74
CA MET A 136 -11.30 -25.29 38.66
C MET A 136 -11.83 -23.86 38.67
N LEU A 137 -13.16 -23.69 38.79
CA LEU A 137 -13.84 -22.40 38.81
C LEU A 137 -14.16 -21.98 40.24
N ASP A 138 -13.16 -21.42 40.92
CA ASP A 138 -13.35 -20.81 42.23
C ASP A 138 -14.16 -19.51 42.14
N LEU A 139 -14.98 -19.24 43.16
CA LEU A 139 -15.98 -18.16 43.11
C LEU A 139 -15.36 -16.75 43.14
N ASP A 140 -14.14 -16.62 43.64
CA ASP A 140 -13.40 -15.36 43.76
C ASP A 140 -12.61 -14.99 42.49
N LEU A 141 -12.52 -15.90 41.50
CA LEU A 141 -11.79 -15.67 40.25
C LEU A 141 -12.40 -14.53 39.44
N ASP A 142 -11.51 -13.67 38.90
CA ASP A 142 -11.88 -12.56 38.03
C ASP A 142 -12.13 -13.03 36.59
N LEU A 143 -13.27 -12.61 36.04
CA LEU A 143 -13.73 -13.03 34.72
C LEU A 143 -12.76 -12.59 33.61
N GLU A 144 -12.08 -11.45 33.74
CA GLU A 144 -11.17 -10.93 32.71
C GLU A 144 -9.70 -11.25 33.02
N ALA A 145 -9.27 -11.04 34.27
CA ALA A 145 -7.87 -11.18 34.66
C ALA A 145 -7.43 -12.65 34.86
N ASP A 146 -8.31 -13.50 35.38
CA ASP A 146 -7.98 -14.89 35.72
C ASP A 146 -8.56 -15.90 34.71
N LEU A 147 -9.75 -15.60 34.16
CA LEU A 147 -10.50 -16.50 33.27
C LEU A 147 -10.52 -16.05 31.80
N GLY A 148 -9.93 -14.90 31.46
CA GLY A 148 -9.76 -14.43 30.08
C GLY A 148 -11.07 -14.17 29.31
N ILE A 149 -12.20 -13.98 30.01
CA ILE A 149 -13.52 -13.68 29.46
C ILE A 149 -13.61 -12.18 29.16
N ASP A 150 -13.53 -11.84 27.87
CA ASP A 150 -13.71 -10.46 27.40
C ASP A 150 -15.14 -9.92 27.61
N THR A 151 -15.30 -8.61 27.44
CA THR A 151 -16.57 -7.90 27.67
C THR A 151 -17.71 -8.34 26.72
N VAL A 152 -17.41 -8.95 25.57
CA VAL A 152 -18.42 -9.49 24.64
C VAL A 152 -18.93 -10.84 25.16
N LYS A 153 -18.02 -11.73 25.58
CA LYS A 153 -18.37 -13.01 26.20
C LYS A 153 -19.03 -12.83 27.56
N GLN A 154 -18.65 -11.82 28.35
CA GLN A 154 -19.35 -11.46 29.58
C GLN A 154 -20.80 -11.02 29.29
N ALA A 155 -21.01 -10.21 28.25
CA ALA A 155 -22.37 -9.83 27.85
C ALA A 155 -23.21 -11.04 27.37
N GLU A 156 -22.60 -12.00 26.68
CA GLU A 156 -23.24 -13.27 26.31
C GLU A 156 -23.57 -14.16 27.53
N LEU A 157 -22.64 -14.26 28.49
CA LEU A 157 -22.84 -14.97 29.76
C LEU A 157 -24.05 -14.39 30.51
N PHE A 158 -24.09 -13.07 30.70
CA PHE A 158 -25.22 -12.39 31.33
C PHE A 158 -26.51 -12.52 30.52
N ALA A 159 -26.45 -12.55 29.19
CA ALA A 159 -27.63 -12.79 28.35
C ALA A 159 -28.17 -14.22 28.51
N SER A 160 -27.28 -15.23 28.59
CA SER A 160 -27.65 -16.63 28.83
C SER A 160 -28.31 -16.80 30.20
N ILE A 161 -27.67 -16.30 31.25
CA ILE A 161 -28.16 -16.34 32.63
C ILE A 161 -29.53 -15.65 32.75
N ARG A 162 -29.69 -14.45 32.16
CA ARG A 162 -30.96 -13.72 32.20
C ARG A 162 -32.08 -14.42 31.44
N THR A 163 -31.75 -15.08 30.33
CA THR A 163 -32.71 -15.86 29.54
C THR A 163 -33.18 -17.08 30.33
N ASN A 164 -32.28 -17.77 31.03
CA ASN A 164 -32.61 -18.98 31.77
C ASN A 164 -33.43 -18.70 33.05
N TYR A 165 -33.11 -17.60 33.77
CA TYR A 165 -33.81 -17.23 35.01
C TYR A 165 -34.95 -16.21 34.83
N GLY A 166 -35.29 -15.84 33.60
CA GLY A 166 -36.38 -14.90 33.30
C GLY A 166 -36.15 -13.47 33.84
N ILE A 167 -34.88 -13.06 34.00
CA ILE A 167 -34.52 -11.75 34.57
C ILE A 167 -34.67 -10.64 33.52
N PRO A 168 -35.52 -9.62 33.75
CA PRO A 168 -35.75 -8.54 32.79
C PRO A 168 -34.47 -7.75 32.51
N ARG A 169 -34.37 -7.19 31.29
CA ARG A 169 -33.20 -6.39 30.88
C ARG A 169 -33.19 -5.07 31.63
N ARG A 170 -32.15 -4.85 32.43
CA ARG A 170 -31.86 -3.56 33.04
C ARG A 170 -30.89 -2.79 32.14
N GLU A 171 -31.28 -1.60 31.71
CA GLU A 171 -30.48 -0.75 30.82
C GLU A 171 -29.41 0.05 31.58
N ASP A 172 -29.44 0.03 32.91
CA ASP A 172 -28.55 0.74 33.85
C ASP A 172 -27.44 -0.15 34.46
N LEU A 173 -27.30 -1.40 34.02
CA LEU A 173 -26.32 -2.36 34.57
C LEU A 173 -24.90 -2.09 34.03
N LYS A 174 -23.93 -1.84 34.92
CA LYS A 174 -22.50 -1.80 34.58
C LYS A 174 -21.87 -3.17 34.80
N LEU A 175 -21.32 -3.78 33.73
CA LEU A 175 -20.71 -5.11 33.79
C LEU A 175 -19.42 -5.14 34.62
N SER A 176 -18.73 -4.01 34.75
CA SER A 176 -17.53 -3.85 35.58
C SER A 176 -17.77 -4.09 37.08
N ASP A 177 -19.02 -3.93 37.54
CA ASP A 177 -19.37 -4.08 38.96
C ASP A 177 -19.54 -5.56 39.36
N TYR A 178 -19.50 -6.48 38.37
CA TYR A 178 -19.70 -7.92 38.53
C TYR A 178 -18.54 -8.73 37.91
N ASN A 179 -17.32 -8.33 38.23
CA ASN A 179 -16.09 -8.87 37.65
C ASN A 179 -15.66 -10.26 38.18
N THR A 180 -16.31 -10.82 39.20
CA THR A 180 -16.01 -12.17 39.72
C THR A 180 -17.23 -13.08 39.66
N LEU A 181 -17.00 -14.40 39.65
CA LEU A 181 -18.08 -15.40 39.60
C LEU A 181 -19.06 -15.27 40.76
N GLU A 182 -18.56 -14.96 41.97
CA GLU A 182 -19.36 -14.67 43.16
C GLU A 182 -20.32 -13.50 42.95
N LYS A 183 -19.84 -12.41 42.33
CA LYS A 183 -20.66 -11.22 42.04
C LYS A 183 -21.70 -11.50 40.97
N VAL A 184 -21.38 -12.29 39.94
CA VAL A 184 -22.36 -12.72 38.93
C VAL A 184 -23.47 -13.57 39.56
N ILE A 185 -23.13 -14.47 40.48
CA ILE A 185 -24.12 -15.25 41.25
C ILE A 185 -24.95 -14.33 42.15
N GLY A 186 -24.33 -13.35 42.81
CA GLY A 186 -25.03 -12.32 43.60
C GLY A 186 -26.05 -11.53 42.78
N PHE A 187 -25.70 -11.13 41.55
CA PHE A 187 -26.59 -10.44 40.63
C PHE A 187 -27.87 -11.22 40.32
N VAL A 188 -27.76 -12.54 40.11
CA VAL A 188 -28.91 -13.42 39.84
C VAL A 188 -29.82 -13.51 41.05
N LYS A 189 -29.24 -13.60 42.26
CA LYS A 189 -29.98 -13.65 43.53
C LYS A 189 -30.79 -12.36 43.76
N ASP A 190 -30.16 -11.20 43.56
CA ASP A 190 -30.79 -9.89 43.78
C ASP A 190 -31.87 -9.54 42.75
N SER A 191 -31.93 -10.28 41.64
CA SER A 191 -32.81 -9.99 40.50
C SER A 191 -34.03 -10.91 40.38
N LEU A 192 -34.16 -11.94 41.24
CA LEU A 192 -35.31 -12.85 41.27
C LEU A 192 -36.43 -12.34 42.22
N PRO A 193 -37.72 -12.40 41.83
CA PRO A 193 -38.82 -11.91 42.66
C PRO A 193 -39.11 -12.91 43.81
N GLY A 194 -38.61 -12.59 45.00
CA GLY A 194 -38.84 -13.40 46.21
C GLY A 194 -38.02 -13.01 47.44
N ALA A 195 -37.05 -12.10 47.31
CA ALA A 195 -36.27 -11.62 48.46
C ALA A 195 -36.76 -10.26 48.97
N SER A 196 -37.81 -10.27 49.80
CA SER A 196 -37.91 -9.43 51.00
C SER A 196 -39.24 -9.64 51.74
N VAL A 197 -39.21 -10.34 52.89
CA VAL A 197 -39.86 -9.90 54.15
C VAL A 197 -39.08 -10.47 55.35
N GLN A 198 -38.32 -9.58 56.01
CA GLN A 198 -38.08 -9.35 57.45
C GLN A 198 -37.87 -10.47 58.51
N THR A 199 -36.71 -10.35 59.19
CA THR A 199 -36.41 -10.42 60.65
C THR A 199 -37.13 -11.43 61.56
N ASP A 200 -36.39 -12.32 62.25
CA ASP A 200 -35.96 -12.14 63.66
C ASP A 200 -35.10 -13.32 64.20
N VAL A 201 -33.99 -12.96 64.83
CA VAL A 201 -33.36 -13.48 66.07
C VAL A 201 -33.32 -14.99 66.45
N GLN A 202 -32.12 -15.37 66.95
CA GLN A 202 -31.74 -16.49 67.87
C GLN A 202 -31.56 -17.89 67.28
N LYS A 203 -30.71 -18.79 67.80
CA LYS A 203 -29.45 -18.79 68.56
C LYS A 203 -29.16 -20.29 68.75
N THR A 204 -27.88 -20.64 68.84
CA THR A 204 -27.33 -21.84 69.52
C THR A 204 -27.39 -23.19 68.80
N ALA A 205 -26.17 -23.72 68.60
CA ALA A 205 -25.65 -25.04 68.98
C ALA A 205 -26.33 -26.30 68.42
N GLU A 206 -25.70 -27.46 68.28
CA GLU A 206 -24.34 -28.01 68.27
C GLU A 206 -24.60 -29.54 68.19
N ILE A 207 -23.57 -30.35 67.92
CA ILE A 207 -23.51 -31.82 68.13
C ILE A 207 -23.93 -32.70 66.92
N GLU A 208 -22.95 -32.97 66.05
CA GLU A 208 -22.10 -34.19 66.02
C GLU A 208 -22.71 -35.61 66.14
N LEU A 209 -21.99 -36.56 65.50
CA LEU A 209 -21.98 -38.04 65.65
C LEU A 209 -23.03 -38.78 64.79
N THR A 210 -22.74 -39.85 64.04
CA THR A 210 -21.65 -40.85 64.12
C THR A 210 -21.68 -41.78 62.89
N ASP A 211 -20.48 -42.24 62.50
CA ASP A 211 -20.07 -43.59 62.06
C ASP A 211 -21.12 -44.56 61.46
N LEU A 212 -20.93 -45.06 60.21
CA LEU A 212 -20.20 -46.31 59.84
C LEU A 212 -20.79 -47.57 60.53
N PRO A 213 -20.86 -48.80 59.92
CA PRO A 213 -19.82 -49.36 59.05
C PRO A 213 -20.20 -50.50 58.04
N GLN A 214 -19.27 -50.78 57.11
CA GLN A 214 -18.65 -52.09 56.77
C GLN A 214 -19.36 -53.30 56.10
N ILE A 215 -18.70 -53.78 55.01
CA ILE A 215 -18.12 -55.14 54.76
C ILE A 215 -19.09 -56.33 54.57
N ALA A 216 -18.91 -57.35 53.72
CA ALA A 216 -18.15 -57.67 52.50
C ALA A 216 -18.45 -59.16 52.14
N VAL A 217 -17.87 -59.63 51.01
CA VAL A 217 -17.36 -61.00 50.74
C VAL A 217 -18.18 -62.00 49.89
N ALA A 218 -17.67 -62.21 48.67
CA ALA A 218 -17.42 -63.44 47.87
C ALA A 218 -18.60 -64.36 47.43
N THR A 219 -18.62 -64.92 46.21
CA THR A 219 -17.66 -65.90 45.65
C THR A 219 -17.81 -66.10 44.11
N ILE A 220 -16.92 -66.91 43.54
CA ILE A 220 -16.34 -66.99 42.18
C ILE A 220 -17.10 -67.99 41.25
N GLU A 221 -17.18 -67.75 39.93
CA GLU A 221 -16.60 -68.58 38.83
C GLU A 221 -17.20 -68.39 37.41
N ASN A 222 -16.26 -68.07 36.49
CA ASN A 222 -16.07 -68.38 35.06
C ASN A 222 -16.93 -67.81 33.91
N SER A 223 -16.23 -66.93 33.15
CA SER A 223 -15.90 -67.01 31.71
C SER A 223 -16.99 -66.98 30.64
N GLU A 224 -17.07 -65.85 29.91
CA GLU A 224 -16.83 -65.79 28.46
C GLU A 224 -16.55 -64.34 28.00
N VAL A 225 -15.57 -64.19 27.10
CA VAL A 225 -15.06 -62.93 26.54
C VAL A 225 -15.77 -62.63 25.22
N ALA A 226 -16.24 -61.39 25.04
CA ALA A 226 -16.46 -60.81 23.71
C ALA A 226 -16.24 -59.28 23.72
N VAL A 227 -15.41 -58.84 22.77
CA VAL A 227 -14.71 -57.56 22.59
C VAL A 227 -15.61 -56.36 22.28
N THR A 228 -15.31 -55.22 22.91
CA THR A 228 -15.72 -53.85 22.56
C THR A 228 -14.50 -53.02 22.12
N THR A 229 -14.42 -52.58 20.86
CA THR A 229 -13.45 -51.56 20.41
C THR A 229 -13.96 -50.85 19.15
N LYS A 230 -14.31 -49.55 19.27
CA LYS A 230 -14.42 -48.59 18.15
C LYS A 230 -14.35 -47.11 18.60
N GLU A 231 -14.62 -46.79 19.87
CA GLU A 231 -14.58 -45.39 20.36
C GLU A 231 -13.19 -44.92 20.80
N ASP A 232 -12.35 -45.79 21.39
CA ASP A 232 -11.01 -45.38 21.85
C ASP A 232 -10.04 -45.08 20.70
N ASP A 233 -10.12 -45.80 19.58
CA ASP A 233 -9.24 -45.58 18.41
C ASP A 233 -9.43 -44.20 17.77
N LEU A 234 -10.63 -43.62 17.87
CA LEU A 234 -10.97 -42.33 17.25
C LEU A 234 -10.36 -41.15 18.01
N SER A 235 -10.56 -41.13 19.33
CA SER A 235 -10.03 -40.08 20.21
C SER A 235 -8.50 -40.11 20.24
N ILE A 236 -7.91 -41.31 20.28
CA ILE A 236 -6.46 -41.50 20.22
C ILE A 236 -5.89 -40.94 18.90
N PHE A 237 -6.54 -41.21 17.77
CA PHE A 237 -6.08 -40.70 16.47
C PHE A 237 -6.19 -39.18 16.32
N VAL A 238 -7.28 -38.57 16.80
CA VAL A 238 -7.45 -37.11 16.75
C VAL A 238 -6.42 -36.42 17.65
N LEU A 239 -6.24 -36.93 18.88
CA LEU A 239 -5.22 -36.43 19.82
C LEU A 239 -3.79 -36.63 19.28
N SER A 240 -3.49 -37.77 18.67
CA SER A 240 -2.17 -38.02 18.06
C SER A 240 -1.92 -37.12 16.86
N THR A 241 -2.91 -36.92 15.99
CA THR A 241 -2.80 -36.04 14.82
C THR A 241 -2.62 -34.57 15.24
N VAL A 242 -3.30 -34.15 16.29
CA VAL A 242 -3.19 -32.80 16.84
C VAL A 242 -1.84 -32.62 17.54
N SER A 243 -1.38 -33.63 18.29
CA SER A 243 -0.04 -33.66 18.87
C SER A 243 1.05 -33.58 17.79
N GLU A 244 0.92 -34.34 16.68
CA GLU A 244 1.84 -34.25 15.53
C GLU A 244 1.82 -32.88 14.85
N LYS A 245 0.65 -32.24 14.77
CA LYS A 245 0.47 -30.94 14.09
C LYS A 245 0.85 -29.73 14.96
N THR A 246 0.76 -29.84 16.28
CA THR A 246 1.00 -28.75 17.24
C THR A 246 2.30 -28.90 18.03
N GLY A 247 2.77 -30.14 18.19
CA GLY A 247 3.91 -30.50 19.03
C GLY A 247 3.61 -30.54 20.53
N TYR A 248 2.35 -30.42 20.96
CA TYR A 248 1.97 -30.59 22.36
C TYR A 248 1.96 -32.07 22.75
N PRO A 249 2.42 -32.43 23.97
CA PRO A 249 2.24 -33.78 24.51
C PRO A 249 0.75 -34.13 24.56
N ILE A 250 0.39 -35.38 24.23
CA ILE A 250 -1.01 -35.86 24.30
C ILE A 250 -1.61 -35.65 25.70
N GLU A 251 -0.77 -35.73 26.73
CA GLU A 251 -1.10 -35.51 28.14
C GLU A 251 -1.64 -34.08 28.44
N MET A 252 -1.37 -33.11 27.56
CA MET A 252 -1.87 -31.72 27.67
C MET A 252 -3.06 -31.43 26.77
N LEU A 253 -3.45 -32.36 25.90
CA LEU A 253 -4.50 -32.18 24.91
C LEU A 253 -5.84 -32.68 25.47
N ASP A 254 -6.55 -31.80 26.18
CA ASP A 254 -7.91 -32.06 26.64
C ASP A 254 -8.92 -31.92 25.48
N LEU A 255 -9.96 -32.74 25.48
CA LEU A 255 -10.97 -32.80 24.41
C LEU A 255 -11.77 -31.50 24.28
N ASP A 256 -11.85 -30.70 25.33
CA ASP A 256 -12.59 -29.44 25.32
C ASP A 256 -11.75 -28.22 24.93
N LEU A 257 -10.45 -28.40 24.67
CA LEU A 257 -9.56 -27.32 24.22
C LEU A 257 -9.97 -26.75 22.87
N ASP A 258 -9.94 -25.43 22.76
CA ASP A 258 -10.20 -24.69 21.54
C ASP A 258 -8.97 -24.75 20.61
N LEU A 259 -9.21 -25.13 19.36
CA LEU A 259 -8.19 -25.29 18.33
C LEU A 259 -7.45 -23.99 18.06
N GLU A 260 -8.11 -22.83 18.10
CA GLU A 260 -7.50 -21.54 17.81
C GLU A 260 -6.98 -20.85 19.08
N ALA A 261 -7.79 -20.79 20.14
CA ALA A 261 -7.48 -20.04 21.36
C ALA A 261 -6.49 -20.76 22.28
N ASP A 262 -6.57 -22.09 22.40
CA ASP A 262 -5.73 -22.86 23.34
C ASP A 262 -4.56 -23.55 22.65
N LEU A 263 -4.75 -24.00 21.41
CA LEU A 263 -3.77 -24.81 20.66
C LEU A 263 -3.08 -24.04 19.51
N GLY A 264 -3.48 -22.80 19.24
CA GLY A 264 -2.86 -21.93 18.22
C GLY A 264 -2.97 -22.49 16.78
N ILE A 265 -3.94 -23.34 16.51
CA ILE A 265 -4.23 -23.94 15.20
C ILE A 265 -5.07 -22.95 14.39
N ASP A 266 -4.42 -22.26 13.45
CA ASP A 266 -5.09 -21.35 12.51
C ASP A 266 -6.08 -22.08 11.58
N THR A 267 -6.93 -21.30 10.91
CA THR A 267 -7.98 -21.82 10.01
C THR A 267 -7.46 -22.66 8.83
N VAL A 268 -6.17 -22.56 8.47
CA VAL A 268 -5.54 -23.38 7.41
C VAL A 268 -5.09 -24.72 7.99
N LYS A 269 -4.42 -24.73 9.15
CA LYS A 269 -4.06 -25.96 9.86
C LYS A 269 -5.30 -26.72 10.33
N GLN A 270 -6.37 -26.03 10.71
CA GLN A 270 -7.67 -26.66 10.94
C GLN A 270 -8.16 -27.35 9.66
N ALA A 271 -8.11 -26.68 8.51
CA ALA A 271 -8.50 -27.30 7.24
C ALA A 271 -7.63 -28.52 6.88
N GLU A 272 -6.32 -28.50 7.18
CA GLU A 272 -5.42 -29.65 7.03
C GLU A 272 -5.75 -30.80 7.99
N LEU A 273 -6.02 -30.50 9.26
CA LEU A 273 -6.45 -31.46 10.27
C LEU A 273 -7.73 -32.16 9.80
N PHE A 274 -8.72 -31.39 9.36
CA PHE A 274 -9.95 -31.93 8.78
C PHE A 274 -9.70 -32.72 7.49
N ALA A 275 -8.74 -32.33 6.66
CA ALA A 275 -8.38 -33.09 5.45
C ALA A 275 -7.71 -34.44 5.78
N ALA A 276 -6.82 -34.47 6.78
CA ALA A 276 -6.16 -35.68 7.26
C ALA A 276 -7.17 -36.65 7.87
N ILE A 277 -8.03 -36.15 8.75
CA ILE A 277 -9.13 -36.90 9.38
C ILE A 277 -10.09 -37.47 8.31
N ARG A 278 -10.52 -36.64 7.34
CA ARG A 278 -11.42 -37.11 6.27
C ARG A 278 -10.79 -38.17 5.39
N THR A 279 -9.48 -38.07 5.13
CA THR A 279 -8.75 -39.07 4.34
C THR A 279 -8.62 -40.38 5.10
N HIS A 280 -8.33 -40.32 6.41
CA HIS A 280 -8.17 -41.50 7.25
C HIS A 280 -9.49 -42.26 7.47
N PHE A 281 -10.60 -41.53 7.70
CA PHE A 281 -11.92 -42.12 7.97
C PHE A 281 -12.84 -42.22 6.75
N GLY A 282 -12.37 -41.86 5.54
CA GLY A 282 -13.14 -41.99 4.30
C GLY A 282 -14.35 -41.06 4.18
N ILE A 283 -14.30 -39.88 4.80
CA ILE A 283 -15.44 -38.94 4.88
C ILE A 283 -15.49 -38.03 3.62
N ALA A 284 -16.63 -38.06 2.92
CA ALA A 284 -16.88 -37.26 1.72
C ALA A 284 -16.75 -35.74 1.98
N LYS A 285 -16.34 -34.98 0.95
CA LYS A 285 -16.19 -33.52 1.07
C LYS A 285 -17.56 -32.85 1.13
N ARG A 286 -17.82 -32.11 2.20
CA ARG A 286 -19.00 -31.24 2.35
C ARG A 286 -18.63 -29.80 1.96
N GLU A 287 -19.40 -29.20 1.05
CA GLU A 287 -19.17 -27.82 0.58
C GLU A 287 -19.84 -26.76 1.46
N ASP A 288 -20.70 -27.19 2.39
CA ASP A 288 -21.48 -26.39 3.34
C ASP A 288 -20.85 -26.28 4.74
N LEU A 289 -19.67 -26.88 4.96
CA LEU A 289 -19.01 -26.93 6.26
C LEU A 289 -18.40 -25.58 6.65
N ARG A 290 -18.77 -25.05 7.81
CA ARG A 290 -18.11 -23.90 8.45
C ARG A 290 -17.16 -24.40 9.54
N LEU A 291 -15.87 -24.14 9.36
CA LEU A 291 -14.83 -24.58 10.31
C LEU A 291 -14.99 -23.92 11.70
N SER A 292 -15.62 -22.74 11.77
CA SER A 292 -15.95 -22.04 13.03
C SER A 292 -16.85 -22.84 13.96
N ASP A 293 -17.64 -23.77 13.41
CA ASP A 293 -18.64 -24.52 14.18
C ASP A 293 -18.01 -25.74 14.89
N TYR A 294 -16.73 -26.03 14.61
CA TYR A 294 -15.96 -27.15 15.14
C TYR A 294 -14.65 -26.70 15.79
N ASN A 295 -14.76 -25.72 16.69
CA ASN A 295 -13.64 -25.04 17.31
C ASN A 295 -12.96 -25.83 18.45
N THR A 296 -13.49 -26.96 18.92
CA THR A 296 -12.88 -27.78 19.98
C THR A 296 -12.58 -29.21 19.51
N LEU A 297 -11.63 -29.90 20.15
CA LEU A 297 -11.27 -31.28 19.81
C LEU A 297 -12.47 -32.26 19.91
N SER A 298 -13.35 -32.04 20.88
CA SER A 298 -14.60 -32.77 21.09
C SER A 298 -15.57 -32.59 19.92
N LYS A 299 -15.68 -31.36 19.39
CA LYS A 299 -16.49 -31.08 18.19
C LYS A 299 -15.88 -31.69 16.92
N VAL A 300 -14.55 -31.71 16.79
CA VAL A 300 -13.85 -32.40 15.68
C VAL A 300 -14.12 -33.90 15.72
N ILE A 301 -14.09 -34.52 16.91
CA ILE A 301 -14.45 -35.94 17.10
C ILE A 301 -15.93 -36.17 16.73
N GLY A 302 -16.82 -35.26 17.12
CA GLY A 302 -18.23 -35.27 16.72
C GLY A 302 -18.43 -35.24 15.20
N PHE A 303 -17.67 -34.41 14.48
CA PHE A 303 -17.69 -34.36 13.01
C PHE A 303 -17.35 -35.72 12.36
N VAL A 304 -16.41 -36.48 12.95
CA VAL A 304 -16.05 -37.80 12.43
C VAL A 304 -17.13 -38.84 12.70
N LYS A 305 -17.77 -38.78 13.87
CA LYS A 305 -18.92 -39.65 14.22
C LYS A 305 -20.11 -39.41 13.28
N ASP A 306 -20.37 -38.14 12.93
CA ASP A 306 -21.43 -37.75 12.00
C ASP A 306 -21.15 -38.17 10.54
N GLY A 307 -19.88 -38.24 10.16
CA GLY A 307 -19.44 -38.63 8.81
C GLY A 307 -19.41 -40.13 8.54
N THR A 308 -19.45 -40.98 9.57
CA THR A 308 -19.21 -42.44 9.48
C THR A 308 -20.45 -43.31 9.74
N SER A 309 -21.62 -42.72 9.99
CA SER A 309 -22.88 -43.47 10.26
C SER A 309 -23.62 -43.92 8.97
N PRO A 310 -24.15 -45.17 8.89
CA PRO A 310 -24.75 -45.72 7.68
C PRO A 310 -26.21 -45.30 7.48
N LYS A 311 -26.59 -44.90 6.24
CA LYS A 311 -27.99 -44.84 5.79
C LYS A 311 -28.19 -45.72 4.53
N SER A 312 -28.98 -46.79 4.69
CA SER A 312 -29.65 -47.62 3.66
C SER A 312 -30.97 -46.93 3.22
N ASN A 313 -31.52 -47.03 2.00
CA ASN A 313 -31.85 -48.19 1.15
C ASN A 313 -31.98 -47.83 -0.36
N GLU A 314 -31.84 -48.90 -1.15
CA GLU A 314 -31.71 -49.14 -2.62
C GLU A 314 -33.07 -49.13 -3.43
N PRO A 315 -33.18 -49.39 -4.78
CA PRO A 315 -32.52 -50.49 -5.54
C PRO A 315 -32.01 -50.28 -6.98
N ASN A 316 -31.21 -51.28 -7.38
CA ASN A 316 -30.38 -51.56 -8.57
C ASN A 316 -31.08 -51.94 -9.89
N ASN A 317 -30.40 -51.68 -11.03
CA ASN A 317 -29.80 -52.69 -11.96
C ASN A 317 -29.05 -51.97 -13.11
N SER A 318 -27.70 -52.04 -13.22
CA SER A 318 -26.80 -53.01 -13.93
C SER A 318 -26.82 -52.87 -15.47
N GLU A 319 -25.70 -52.77 -16.22
CA GLU A 319 -24.48 -53.62 -16.37
C GLU A 319 -23.23 -52.78 -16.78
N ALA A 320 -22.02 -52.97 -16.21
CA ALA A 320 -20.85 -53.81 -16.61
C ALA A 320 -20.20 -53.45 -17.98
N SER A 321 -18.89 -53.42 -18.28
CA SER A 321 -17.58 -53.87 -17.75
C SER A 321 -16.51 -53.10 -18.60
N SER A 322 -15.31 -52.71 -18.16
CA SER A 322 -14.13 -53.59 -18.06
C SER A 322 -12.88 -52.84 -17.56
N LYS A 323 -12.12 -53.48 -16.65
CA LYS A 323 -10.78 -53.11 -16.17
C LYS A 323 -9.68 -53.54 -17.15
N SER A 324 -8.56 -52.83 -17.16
CA SER A 324 -7.22 -53.42 -17.32
C SER A 324 -6.15 -52.56 -16.66
N VAL A 325 -5.30 -53.23 -15.89
CA VAL A 325 -4.14 -52.75 -15.13
C VAL A 325 -2.90 -52.87 -16.00
N LEU A 326 -1.96 -51.92 -15.95
CA LEU A 326 -0.54 -52.21 -16.18
C LEU A 326 0.37 -51.34 -15.28
N LYS A 327 1.29 -52.05 -14.62
CA LYS A 327 2.43 -51.58 -13.84
C LYS A 327 3.43 -50.85 -14.74
N SER A 328 4.06 -49.80 -14.23
CA SER A 328 5.28 -49.22 -14.82
C SER A 328 6.41 -49.29 -13.82
N THR A 329 7.43 -50.05 -14.21
CA THR A 329 8.64 -50.41 -13.51
C THR A 329 9.58 -49.21 -13.36
N VAL A 330 10.28 -49.15 -12.23
CA VAL A 330 11.40 -48.24 -11.98
C VAL A 330 12.54 -48.57 -12.94
N VAL A 331 12.96 -47.58 -13.75
CA VAL A 331 14.23 -47.60 -14.50
C VAL A 331 15.13 -46.55 -13.86
N VAL A 332 16.25 -47.01 -13.31
CA VAL A 332 17.36 -46.17 -12.87
C VAL A 332 18.11 -45.76 -14.14
N GLU A 333 17.92 -44.51 -14.57
CA GLU A 333 18.76 -43.89 -15.60
C GLU A 333 19.71 -42.90 -14.94
N SER A 334 21.00 -43.12 -15.19
CA SER A 334 22.14 -42.32 -14.74
C SER A 334 22.01 -40.86 -15.18
N GLN A 335 22.20 -39.95 -14.22
CA GLN A 335 22.23 -38.51 -14.41
C GLN A 335 23.19 -38.10 -15.55
N PRO A 336 22.74 -37.30 -16.54
CA PRO A 336 23.66 -36.45 -17.28
C PRO A 336 24.05 -35.28 -16.39
N THR A 337 25.34 -35.07 -16.23
CA THR A 337 25.94 -33.93 -15.53
C THR A 337 25.45 -32.62 -16.16
N ILE A 338 24.42 -32.00 -15.57
CA ILE A 338 24.00 -30.66 -15.95
C ILE A 338 25.02 -29.70 -15.36
N GLN A 339 25.85 -29.13 -16.24
CA GLN A 339 26.59 -27.91 -15.93
C GLN A 339 25.57 -26.86 -15.44
N THR A 340 25.75 -26.42 -14.20
CA THR A 340 25.00 -25.33 -13.58
C THR A 340 25.08 -24.10 -14.46
N SER A 341 24.08 -23.93 -15.31
CA SER A 341 23.79 -22.64 -15.92
C SER A 341 23.30 -21.76 -14.78
N GLN A 342 24.07 -20.73 -14.43
CA GLN A 342 23.62 -19.70 -13.50
C GLN A 342 22.29 -19.16 -14.01
N VAL A 343 21.20 -19.52 -13.35
CA VAL A 343 19.93 -18.82 -13.52
C VAL A 343 20.19 -17.43 -12.95
N ASN A 344 20.36 -16.43 -13.81
CA ASN A 344 20.37 -15.03 -13.40
C ASN A 344 19.01 -14.74 -12.77
N GLU A 345 18.91 -14.90 -11.45
CA GLU A 345 17.75 -14.46 -10.69
C GLU A 345 17.60 -12.94 -10.86
N LYS A 346 16.36 -12.49 -11.08
CA LYS A 346 16.06 -11.06 -11.27
C LYS A 346 16.45 -10.31 -9.99
N PRO A 347 17.18 -9.18 -10.09
CA PRO A 347 17.55 -8.38 -8.92
C PRO A 347 16.30 -7.81 -8.25
N ILE A 348 16.36 -7.62 -6.92
CA ILE A 348 15.29 -6.97 -6.16
C ILE A 348 15.08 -5.55 -6.67
N THR A 349 13.82 -5.16 -6.82
CA THR A 349 13.46 -3.79 -7.16
C THR A 349 13.59 -2.89 -5.94
N LEU A 350 14.36 -1.81 -6.11
CA LEU A 350 14.48 -0.73 -5.13
C LEU A 350 13.69 0.47 -5.62
N ARG A 351 12.97 1.12 -4.72
CA ARG A 351 12.16 2.30 -5.04
C ARG A 351 12.39 3.43 -4.05
N VAL A 352 12.31 4.67 -4.51
CA VAL A 352 12.36 5.86 -3.64
C VAL A 352 11.08 6.68 -3.80
N PRO A 353 10.52 7.23 -2.71
CA PRO A 353 9.35 8.09 -2.78
C PRO A 353 9.69 9.42 -3.46
N LYS A 354 8.82 9.85 -4.39
CA LYS A 354 8.92 11.13 -5.08
C LYS A 354 7.63 11.93 -5.00
N PRO A 355 7.69 13.24 -4.71
CA PRO A 355 6.53 14.12 -4.76
C PRO A 355 6.12 14.43 -6.22
N VAL A 356 4.93 13.98 -6.61
CA VAL A 356 4.34 14.20 -7.95
C VAL A 356 3.12 15.12 -7.86
N LEU A 357 2.93 15.97 -8.87
CA LEU A 357 1.89 16.99 -8.86
C LEU A 357 0.50 16.37 -9.09
N LEU A 358 -0.45 16.75 -8.25
CA LEU A 358 -1.87 16.37 -8.36
C LEU A 358 -2.66 17.36 -9.21
N PRO A 359 -3.86 16.98 -9.71
CA PRO A 359 -4.78 17.91 -10.33
C PRO A 359 -5.17 19.04 -9.39
N ARG A 360 -5.51 20.20 -9.98
CA ARG A 360 -6.13 21.27 -9.21
C ARG A 360 -7.41 20.77 -8.56
N ILE A 361 -7.66 21.21 -7.34
CA ILE A 361 -8.80 20.72 -6.56
C ILE A 361 -10.16 21.03 -7.21
N ASP A 362 -10.27 22.12 -7.97
CA ASP A 362 -11.47 22.49 -8.71
C ASP A 362 -11.70 21.68 -9.99
N LEU A 363 -10.71 20.88 -10.40
CA LEU A 363 -10.80 19.91 -11.50
C LEU A 363 -10.95 18.48 -11.00
N CYS A 364 -11.12 18.27 -9.69
CA CYS A 364 -11.36 16.97 -9.10
C CYS A 364 -12.85 16.66 -8.98
N GLU A 365 -13.20 15.39 -9.03
CA GLU A 365 -14.55 14.91 -8.72
C GLU A 365 -14.90 15.16 -7.25
N SER A 366 -16.20 15.31 -6.96
CA SER A 366 -16.67 15.46 -5.58
C SER A 366 -16.50 14.16 -4.80
N THR A 367 -16.15 14.26 -3.51
CA THR A 367 -16.09 13.13 -2.58
C THR A 367 -17.48 12.59 -2.22
N GLY A 368 -18.54 13.36 -2.50
CA GLY A 368 -19.91 13.08 -2.05
C GLY A 368 -20.17 13.42 -0.58
N ILE A 369 -19.20 13.98 0.14
CA ILE A 369 -19.40 14.45 1.53
C ILE A 369 -20.26 15.72 1.51
N ASN A 370 -21.38 15.68 2.23
CA ASN A 370 -22.19 16.86 2.51
C ASN A 370 -21.91 17.35 3.94
N LEU A 371 -21.37 18.57 4.04
CA LEU A 371 -21.13 19.23 5.33
C LEU A 371 -22.37 19.96 5.86
N GLU A 372 -23.35 20.31 5.03
CA GLU A 372 -24.49 21.12 5.46
C GLU A 372 -25.35 20.42 6.51
N ASN A 373 -25.62 21.11 7.62
CA ASN A 373 -26.33 20.57 8.79
C ASN A 373 -25.67 19.30 9.39
N GLY A 374 -24.40 19.05 9.04
CA GLY A 374 -23.60 17.95 9.56
C GLY A 374 -22.99 18.27 10.92
N ARG A 375 -22.16 17.35 11.40
CA ARG A 375 -21.44 17.48 12.68
C ARG A 375 -19.99 17.13 12.51
N VAL A 376 -19.10 17.95 13.05
CA VAL A 376 -17.66 17.78 12.89
C VAL A 376 -16.93 17.95 14.21
N ILE A 377 -15.95 17.07 14.44
CA ILE A 377 -14.98 17.20 15.53
C ILE A 377 -13.69 17.81 14.97
N ILE A 378 -13.17 18.83 15.65
CA ILE A 378 -11.82 19.35 15.39
C ILE A 378 -10.94 19.01 16.59
N LEU A 379 -10.04 18.06 16.42
CA LEU A 379 -9.03 17.72 17.42
C LEU A 379 -7.80 18.59 17.19
N LYS A 380 -7.57 19.58 18.07
CA LYS A 380 -6.45 20.51 17.97
C LYS A 380 -5.30 20.12 18.91
N GLY A 381 -4.09 20.50 18.51
CA GLY A 381 -2.92 20.47 19.38
C GLY A 381 -2.89 21.62 20.41
N GLN A 382 -1.71 21.87 20.94
CA GLN A 382 -1.45 22.82 22.03
C GLN A 382 -0.84 24.14 21.54
N THR A 383 -0.40 24.24 20.28
CA THR A 383 0.19 25.48 19.76
C THR A 383 -0.84 26.55 19.37
N ARG A 384 -0.34 27.78 19.17
CA ARG A 384 -1.14 28.88 18.63
C ARG A 384 -1.63 28.57 17.21
N LEU A 385 -0.80 27.97 16.35
CA LEU A 385 -1.18 27.68 14.97
C LEU A 385 -2.38 26.71 14.89
N THR A 386 -2.37 25.65 15.70
CA THR A 386 -3.50 24.71 15.77
C THR A 386 -4.76 25.39 16.28
N SER A 387 -4.64 26.23 17.31
CA SER A 387 -5.76 26.99 17.87
C SER A 387 -6.35 27.99 16.88
N ASP A 388 -5.51 28.74 16.16
CA ASP A 388 -5.95 29.71 15.16
C ASP A 388 -6.57 28.98 13.94
N THR A 389 -6.01 27.86 13.50
CA THR A 389 -6.55 27.04 12.41
C THR A 389 -7.92 26.44 12.78
N ALA A 390 -8.05 25.88 14.00
CA ALA A 390 -9.31 25.33 14.49
C ALA A 390 -10.42 26.39 14.52
N LYS A 391 -10.11 27.63 14.95
CA LYS A 391 -11.07 28.75 14.94
C LYS A 391 -11.51 29.13 13.53
N GLN A 392 -10.59 29.20 12.56
CA GLN A 392 -10.94 29.53 11.18
C GLN A 392 -11.76 28.42 10.52
N LEU A 393 -11.39 27.16 10.75
CA LEU A 393 -12.12 26.01 10.25
C LEU A 393 -13.54 25.95 10.84
N ALA A 394 -13.67 26.13 12.15
CA ALA A 394 -14.98 26.21 12.82
C ALA A 394 -15.83 27.36 12.27
N LYS A 395 -15.24 28.53 12.00
CA LYS A 395 -15.94 29.66 11.38
C LYS A 395 -16.52 29.29 10.00
N ILE A 396 -15.76 28.61 9.15
CA ILE A 396 -16.22 28.17 7.82
C ILE A 396 -17.33 27.12 7.96
N LEU A 397 -17.17 26.16 8.86
CA LEU A 397 -18.14 25.09 9.11
C LEU A 397 -19.46 25.62 9.69
N VAL A 398 -19.41 26.51 10.69
CA VAL A 398 -20.61 27.13 11.29
C VAL A 398 -21.36 27.99 10.27
N ALA A 399 -20.65 28.69 9.36
CA ALA A 399 -21.30 29.40 8.27
C ALA A 399 -22.09 28.48 7.32
N LYS A 400 -21.71 27.19 7.24
CA LYS A 400 -22.43 26.11 6.54
C LYS A 400 -23.44 25.36 7.42
N LYS A 401 -23.76 25.91 8.61
CA LYS A 401 -24.68 25.31 9.61
C LYS A 401 -24.20 23.95 10.15
N VAL A 402 -22.90 23.69 10.14
CA VAL A 402 -22.31 22.50 10.78
C VAL A 402 -22.24 22.74 12.28
N ASP A 403 -22.64 21.74 13.08
CA ASP A 403 -22.37 21.74 14.51
C ASP A 403 -20.93 21.26 14.78
N VAL A 404 -20.15 22.05 15.52
CA VAL A 404 -18.69 21.84 15.67
C VAL A 404 -18.31 21.78 17.13
N ILE A 405 -17.58 20.72 17.51
CA ILE A 405 -16.88 20.64 18.80
C ILE A 405 -15.37 20.69 18.57
N ILE A 406 -14.68 21.52 19.35
CA ILE A 406 -13.21 21.62 19.33
C ILE A 406 -12.68 20.94 20.59
N LEU A 407 -11.81 19.95 20.40
CA LEU A 407 -11.19 19.16 21.46
C LEU A 407 -9.69 19.46 21.49
N GLU A 408 -9.11 19.55 22.68
CA GLU A 408 -7.66 19.75 22.84
C GLU A 408 -6.98 18.42 23.13
N ALA A 409 -5.84 18.16 22.48
CA ALA A 409 -5.01 17.00 22.75
C ALA A 409 -4.63 16.95 24.25
N GLY A 410 -4.95 15.83 24.90
CA GLY A 410 -4.75 15.63 26.34
C GLY A 410 -5.94 15.98 27.24
N SER A 411 -7.08 16.44 26.71
CA SER A 411 -8.31 16.64 27.48
C SER A 411 -9.22 15.41 27.47
N SER A 412 -10.09 15.24 28.48
CA SER A 412 -11.08 14.15 28.53
C SER A 412 -12.11 14.23 27.39
N PHE A 413 -12.51 13.05 26.88
CA PHE A 413 -13.52 12.90 25.82
C PHE A 413 -14.93 12.58 26.32
N GLU A 414 -15.19 12.63 27.63
CA GLU A 414 -16.52 12.32 28.22
C GLU A 414 -17.67 13.09 27.55
N LYS A 415 -17.47 14.39 27.30
CA LYS A 415 -18.47 15.26 26.67
C LYS A 415 -18.72 14.93 25.19
N VAL A 416 -17.80 14.20 24.55
CA VAL A 416 -17.92 13.80 23.14
C VAL A 416 -18.98 12.73 23.00
N ASP A 417 -19.01 11.74 23.89
CA ASP A 417 -20.00 10.66 23.86
C ASP A 417 -21.44 11.19 23.98
N GLU A 418 -21.67 12.09 24.94
CA GLU A 418 -22.97 12.75 25.10
C GLU A 418 -23.36 13.57 23.86
N TRP A 419 -22.41 14.31 23.29
CA TRP A 419 -22.65 15.10 22.10
C TRP A 419 -22.94 14.23 20.87
N LEU A 420 -22.22 13.13 20.68
CA LEU A 420 -22.43 12.15 19.59
C LEU A 420 -23.81 11.47 19.67
N LYS A 421 -24.38 11.29 20.87
CA LYS A 421 -25.75 10.76 21.05
C LYS A 421 -26.83 11.67 20.48
N THR A 422 -26.56 12.96 20.30
CA THR A 422 -27.59 13.91 19.84
C THR A 422 -27.79 13.92 18.31
N GLY A 423 -26.99 13.15 17.54
CA GLY A 423 -27.07 13.12 16.08
C GLY A 423 -25.78 12.65 15.39
N PRO A 424 -25.84 12.31 14.09
CA PRO A 424 -24.76 11.61 13.38
C PRO A 424 -23.53 12.50 13.14
N LEU A 425 -22.34 11.90 13.29
CA LEU A 425 -21.06 12.54 12.98
C LEU A 425 -20.75 12.45 11.47
N THR A 426 -20.38 13.59 10.87
CA THR A 426 -19.94 13.66 9.48
C THR A 426 -18.45 13.35 9.35
N GLY A 427 -17.61 13.90 10.25
CA GLY A 427 -16.17 13.63 10.22
C GLY A 427 -15.33 14.34 11.26
N VAL A 428 -14.02 14.11 11.17
CA VAL A 428 -13.00 14.56 12.11
C VAL A 428 -11.86 15.24 11.35
N TYR A 429 -11.45 16.42 11.82
CA TYR A 429 -10.18 17.03 11.47
C TYR A 429 -9.19 16.88 12.64
N CYS A 430 -8.07 16.20 12.41
CA CYS A 430 -7.00 16.03 13.38
C CYS A 430 -5.84 16.98 13.05
N LEU A 431 -5.71 18.05 13.85
CA LEU A 431 -4.72 19.12 13.65
C LEU A 431 -3.48 18.97 14.53
N THR A 432 -3.35 17.90 15.33
CA THR A 432 -2.23 17.70 16.28
C THR A 432 -0.87 17.67 15.58
N GLY A 433 -0.80 17.24 14.32
CA GLY A 433 0.41 17.23 13.51
C GLY A 433 0.91 18.61 13.05
N LEU A 434 0.15 19.70 13.26
CA LEU A 434 0.62 21.07 13.01
C LEU A 434 1.48 21.63 14.15
N ASP A 435 1.43 21.03 15.34
CA ASP A 435 2.28 21.45 16.46
C ASP A 435 3.76 21.24 16.09
N THR A 436 4.59 22.25 16.38
CA THR A 436 6.04 22.18 16.17
C THR A 436 6.64 21.09 17.04
N ASP A 437 7.59 20.34 16.48
CA ASP A 437 8.31 19.35 17.27
C ASP A 437 9.20 20.02 18.33
N PRO A 438 9.42 19.37 19.49
CA PRO A 438 10.29 19.92 20.52
C PRO A 438 11.71 20.14 20.00
N GLU A 439 12.45 21.07 20.61
CA GLU A 439 13.84 21.33 20.23
C GLU A 439 14.73 20.08 20.26
N TRP A 440 15.61 19.98 19.28
CA TRP A 440 16.57 18.88 19.15
C TRP A 440 17.79 19.09 20.09
N ASN A 441 17.57 18.97 21.40
CA ASN A 441 18.59 19.19 22.44
C ASN A 441 18.79 17.95 23.36
N GLU A 442 19.57 18.08 24.43
CA GLU A 442 19.91 16.97 25.34
C GLU A 442 18.71 16.30 26.04
N SER A 443 17.56 16.99 26.11
CA SER A 443 16.31 16.50 26.69
C SER A 443 15.38 15.88 25.65
N ARG A 444 15.84 15.75 24.38
CA ARG A 444 15.04 15.25 23.24
C ARG A 444 14.34 13.92 23.53
N ALA A 445 15.03 12.99 24.19
CA ALA A 445 14.53 11.65 24.47
C ALA A 445 13.12 11.66 25.11
N VAL A 446 12.93 12.45 26.17
CA VAL A 446 11.66 12.51 26.90
C VAL A 446 10.66 13.43 26.19
N ASN A 447 11.13 14.60 25.75
CA ASN A 447 10.24 15.61 25.16
C ASN A 447 9.61 15.13 23.86
N TRP A 448 10.37 14.42 23.02
CA TRP A 448 9.87 13.88 21.76
C TRP A 448 8.92 12.71 21.96
N LYS A 449 9.16 11.84 22.95
CA LYS A 449 8.19 10.80 23.33
C LYS A 449 6.83 11.43 23.67
N ASN A 450 6.83 12.39 24.60
CA ASN A 450 5.59 13.07 25.00
C ASN A 450 4.90 13.77 23.82
N ALA A 451 5.68 14.35 22.89
CA ALA A 451 5.14 14.99 21.70
C ALA A 451 4.55 13.99 20.69
N ILE A 452 5.11 12.78 20.56
CA ILE A 452 4.52 11.71 19.75
C ILE A 452 3.18 11.29 20.36
N ASP A 453 3.16 10.99 21.66
CA ASP A 453 1.96 10.54 22.37
C ASP A 453 0.83 11.57 22.21
N LEU A 454 1.11 12.86 22.45
CA LEU A 454 0.16 13.96 22.23
C LEU A 454 -0.34 14.10 20.77
N LYS A 455 0.43 13.65 19.78
CA LYS A 455 0.03 13.70 18.37
C LYS A 455 -0.93 12.57 17.99
N ILE A 456 -0.72 11.35 18.51
CA ILE A 456 -1.41 10.15 18.01
C ILE A 456 -2.39 9.51 19.00
N GLU A 457 -2.13 9.56 20.31
CA GLU A 457 -2.99 8.94 21.34
C GLU A 457 -4.41 9.54 21.35
N PRO A 458 -4.59 10.88 21.32
CA PRO A 458 -5.93 11.46 21.27
C PRO A 458 -6.73 11.04 20.03
N LEU A 459 -6.04 10.79 18.91
CA LEU A 459 -6.68 10.26 17.70
C LEU A 459 -7.05 8.78 17.87
N PHE A 460 -6.16 7.97 18.45
CA PHE A 460 -6.42 6.56 18.73
C PHE A 460 -7.68 6.36 19.58
N GLU A 461 -7.82 7.12 20.67
CA GLU A 461 -9.02 7.07 21.52
C GLU A 461 -10.27 7.56 20.77
N LEU A 462 -10.16 8.68 20.05
CA LEU A 462 -11.29 9.25 19.31
C LEU A 462 -11.81 8.30 18.23
N VAL A 463 -10.94 7.64 17.46
CA VAL A 463 -11.39 6.77 16.35
C VAL A 463 -12.14 5.52 16.82
N LYS A 464 -12.02 5.15 18.10
CA LYS A 464 -12.79 4.05 18.71
C LYS A 464 -14.23 4.46 19.03
N MET A 465 -14.50 5.75 19.17
CA MET A 465 -15.82 6.29 19.54
C MET A 465 -16.66 6.73 18.32
N ILE A 466 -16.03 6.97 17.18
CA ILE A 466 -16.71 7.52 15.98
C ILE A 466 -17.18 6.43 15.01
N PRO A 467 -18.26 6.68 14.25
CA PRO A 467 -18.73 5.72 13.24
C PRO A 467 -17.68 5.51 12.13
N SER A 468 -17.60 4.27 11.63
CA SER A 468 -16.64 3.87 10.59
C SER A 468 -16.83 4.54 9.23
N SER A 469 -17.91 5.29 9.03
CA SER A 469 -18.20 6.07 7.83
C SER A 469 -17.79 7.55 7.92
N ALA A 470 -17.45 8.04 9.12
CA ALA A 470 -17.01 9.42 9.31
C ALA A 470 -15.71 9.67 8.56
N PHE A 471 -15.59 10.82 7.88
CA PHE A 471 -14.32 11.17 7.26
C PHE A 471 -13.26 11.46 8.33
N LEU A 472 -11.99 11.20 8.02
CA LEU A 472 -10.85 11.57 8.85
C LEU A 472 -9.82 12.30 8.01
N ILE A 473 -9.55 13.56 8.35
CA ILE A 473 -8.46 14.32 7.73
C ILE A 473 -7.43 14.68 8.81
N SER A 474 -6.27 14.04 8.74
CA SER A 474 -5.12 14.36 9.57
C SER A 474 -4.24 15.41 8.89
N VAL A 475 -3.67 16.31 9.69
CA VAL A 475 -2.91 17.45 9.17
C VAL A 475 -1.52 17.47 9.76
N THR A 476 -0.51 17.56 8.89
CA THR A 476 0.90 17.61 9.26
C THR A 476 1.57 18.88 8.73
N ARG A 477 2.74 19.20 9.27
CA ARG A 477 3.53 20.38 8.85
C ARG A 477 5.00 20.03 8.63
N MET A 478 5.24 19.04 7.77
CA MET A 478 6.54 18.42 7.51
C MET A 478 7.34 19.07 6.38
N GLY A 479 6.84 20.18 5.83
CA GLY A 479 7.49 20.87 4.71
C GLY A 479 6.60 21.03 3.48
N GLY A 480 5.38 20.50 3.50
CA GLY A 480 4.41 20.57 2.41
C GLY A 480 4.52 19.41 1.42
N LEU A 481 5.46 18.49 1.64
CA LEU A 481 5.78 17.36 0.76
C LEU A 481 6.06 16.09 1.58
N HIS A 482 5.35 15.92 2.69
CA HIS A 482 5.44 14.76 3.59
C HIS A 482 6.88 14.48 4.09
N GLY A 483 7.64 15.55 4.32
CA GLY A 483 9.02 15.45 4.80
C GLY A 483 10.04 14.93 3.78
N LEU A 484 9.69 14.80 2.49
CA LEU A 484 10.62 14.33 1.45
C LEU A 484 11.60 15.41 0.97
N MET A 485 11.18 16.66 1.02
CA MET A 485 11.98 17.81 0.61
C MET A 485 11.79 18.96 1.61
N ASN A 486 12.87 19.68 1.91
CA ASN A 486 12.91 20.69 2.97
C ASN A 486 12.29 20.17 4.29
N PRO A 487 12.76 19.01 4.79
CA PRO A 487 12.09 18.29 5.86
C PRO A 487 11.99 19.13 7.13
N ALA A 488 10.84 19.08 7.78
CA ALA A 488 10.58 19.67 9.09
C ALA A 488 9.67 18.76 9.91
N ASN A 489 9.61 18.98 11.22
CA ASN A 489 8.69 18.31 12.14
C ASN A 489 8.46 16.79 11.86
N PRO A 490 9.52 15.96 11.86
CA PRO A 490 9.44 14.55 11.46
C PRO A 490 8.49 13.70 12.33
N LEU A 491 8.10 14.14 13.53
CA LEU A 491 7.08 13.46 14.33
C LEU A 491 5.73 13.38 13.61
N GLY A 492 5.47 14.24 12.61
CA GLY A 492 4.31 14.15 11.72
C GLY A 492 4.21 12.80 11.00
N GLY A 493 5.33 12.10 10.79
CA GLY A 493 5.36 10.75 10.22
C GLY A 493 4.52 9.75 11.03
N ALA A 494 4.52 9.85 12.37
CA ALA A 494 3.70 8.97 13.21
C ALA A 494 2.20 9.13 12.93
N LEU A 495 1.72 10.37 12.84
CA LEU A 495 0.32 10.66 12.52
C LEU A 495 -0.04 10.25 11.08
N SER A 496 0.86 10.48 10.13
CA SER A 496 0.71 10.05 8.73
C SER A 496 0.58 8.53 8.62
N GLY A 497 1.51 7.77 9.22
CA GLY A 497 1.49 6.31 9.23
C GLY A 497 0.21 5.73 9.86
N PHE A 498 -0.22 6.29 11.01
CA PHE A 498 -1.50 5.94 11.63
C PHE A 498 -2.68 6.14 10.67
N THR A 499 -2.75 7.32 10.04
CA THR A 499 -3.85 7.72 9.16
C THR A 499 -3.93 6.81 7.93
N LYS A 500 -2.78 6.42 7.37
CA LYS A 500 -2.71 5.50 6.24
C LYS A 500 -3.25 4.11 6.59
N ALA A 501 -2.86 3.57 7.74
CA ALA A 501 -3.39 2.30 8.23
C ALA A 501 -4.90 2.35 8.50
N TYR A 502 -5.37 3.44 9.11
CA TYR A 502 -6.80 3.69 9.33
C TYR A 502 -7.59 3.66 8.02
N SER A 503 -7.05 4.25 6.94
CA SER A 503 -7.69 4.22 5.61
C SER A 503 -7.91 2.81 5.06
N ARG A 504 -7.01 1.86 5.37
CA ARG A 504 -7.10 0.45 4.96
C ARG A 504 -8.09 -0.33 5.81
N GLU A 505 -8.29 0.11 7.04
CA GLU A 505 -9.25 -0.49 7.96
C GLU A 505 -10.67 0.01 7.72
N ARG A 506 -10.81 1.27 7.30
CA ARG A 506 -12.07 1.97 7.03
C ARG A 506 -12.21 2.32 5.55
N ASN A 507 -12.24 1.31 4.68
CA ASN A 507 -12.30 1.50 3.22
C ASN A 507 -13.53 2.31 2.73
N ALA A 508 -14.57 2.47 3.54
CA ALA A 508 -15.76 3.26 3.21
C ALA A 508 -15.67 4.73 3.62
N ALA A 509 -14.73 5.10 4.49
CA ALA A 509 -14.52 6.48 4.93
C ALA A 509 -13.59 7.22 3.97
N LEU A 510 -13.85 8.53 3.81
CA LEU A 510 -12.85 9.44 3.23
C LEU A 510 -11.75 9.65 4.27
N VAL A 511 -10.54 9.20 3.96
CA VAL A 511 -9.38 9.35 4.84
C VAL A 511 -8.25 10.02 4.09
N LYS A 512 -7.70 11.10 4.65
CA LYS A 512 -6.61 11.89 4.07
C LYS A 512 -5.60 12.29 5.12
N THR A 513 -4.33 12.37 4.72
CA THR A 513 -3.29 13.10 5.44
C THR A 513 -2.81 14.27 4.56
N VAL A 514 -2.91 15.49 5.07
CA VAL A 514 -2.59 16.73 4.35
C VAL A 514 -1.41 17.42 5.00
N ASP A 515 -0.29 17.53 4.29
CA ASP A 515 0.94 18.11 4.75
C ASP A 515 1.11 19.56 4.25
N PHE A 516 1.47 20.48 5.13
CA PHE A 516 1.64 21.90 4.80
C PHE A 516 3.09 22.37 5.02
N GLN A 517 3.47 23.41 4.27
CA GLN A 517 4.71 24.14 4.52
C GLN A 517 4.75 24.75 5.93
N VAL A 518 5.96 24.88 6.49
CA VAL A 518 6.17 25.37 7.86
C VAL A 518 5.61 26.78 8.08
N ASN A 519 5.59 27.61 7.04
CA ASN A 519 5.10 28.99 7.05
C ASN A 519 3.64 29.14 6.60
N ALA A 520 2.90 28.04 6.37
CA ALA A 520 1.50 28.10 5.96
C ALA A 520 0.63 28.80 7.02
N LYS A 521 -0.27 29.68 6.57
CA LYS A 521 -1.15 30.48 7.44
C LYS A 521 -2.42 29.70 7.80
N ALA A 522 -2.94 29.94 9.01
CA ALA A 522 -4.15 29.29 9.54
C ALA A 522 -5.36 29.36 8.60
N ASN A 523 -5.64 30.51 7.97
CA ASN A 523 -6.74 30.65 7.01
C ASN A 523 -6.56 29.75 5.79
N PHE A 524 -5.37 29.76 5.19
CA PHE A 524 -5.06 28.95 4.02
C PHE A 524 -5.19 27.45 4.34
N ILE A 525 -4.70 27.02 5.50
CA ILE A 525 -4.86 25.63 5.97
C ILE A 525 -6.35 25.29 6.09
N ALA A 526 -7.13 26.11 6.81
CA ALA A 526 -8.55 25.86 7.02
C ALA A 526 -9.36 25.79 5.71
N GLU A 527 -9.13 26.71 4.78
CA GLU A 527 -9.77 26.72 3.45
C GLU A 527 -9.40 25.47 2.64
N SER A 528 -8.10 25.14 2.59
CA SER A 528 -7.60 23.93 1.93
C SER A 528 -8.27 22.65 2.45
N LEU A 529 -8.41 22.52 3.77
CA LEU A 529 -9.01 21.33 4.38
C LEU A 529 -10.48 21.15 3.98
N ILE A 530 -11.22 22.25 3.81
CA ILE A 530 -12.61 22.19 3.32
C ILE A 530 -12.64 21.76 1.85
N GLU A 531 -11.77 22.31 1.01
CA GLU A 531 -11.68 21.92 -0.41
C GLU A 531 -11.36 20.43 -0.57
N GLU A 532 -10.38 19.93 0.19
CA GLU A 532 -9.98 18.52 0.24
C GLU A 532 -11.06 17.61 0.82
N THR A 533 -11.96 18.11 1.66
CA THR A 533 -13.07 17.31 2.18
C THR A 533 -14.15 17.12 1.13
N LEU A 534 -14.39 18.14 0.32
CA LEU A 534 -15.49 18.16 -0.65
C LEU A 534 -15.12 17.56 -2.01
N ASN A 535 -13.83 17.55 -2.37
CA ASN A 535 -13.33 17.07 -3.64
C ASN A 535 -12.11 16.14 -3.48
N ASP A 536 -11.86 15.34 -4.52
CA ASP A 536 -10.80 14.33 -4.59
C ASP A 536 -10.96 13.22 -3.53
N GLY A 537 -11.69 12.16 -3.85
CA GLY A 537 -11.82 10.98 -2.98
C GLY A 537 -10.68 9.98 -3.11
N ALA A 538 -9.80 10.14 -4.11
CA ALA A 538 -8.76 9.20 -4.47
C ALA A 538 -7.48 9.40 -3.64
N SER A 539 -7.05 10.65 -3.48
CA SER A 539 -5.78 10.98 -2.82
C SER A 539 -5.83 10.71 -1.33
N LEU A 540 -4.90 9.88 -0.84
CA LEU A 540 -4.71 9.61 0.59
C LEU A 540 -3.66 10.54 1.21
N GLU A 541 -2.54 10.75 0.50
CA GLU A 541 -1.43 11.60 0.92
C GLU A 541 -1.39 12.84 0.03
N ILE A 542 -1.61 14.02 0.62
CA ILE A 542 -1.63 15.31 -0.08
C ILE A 542 -0.59 16.24 0.54
N GLY A 543 0.33 16.77 -0.25
CA GLY A 543 1.23 17.85 0.12
C GLY A 543 0.74 19.18 -0.45
N ARG A 544 0.79 20.25 0.35
CA ARG A 544 0.40 21.63 -0.03
C ARG A 544 1.62 22.55 0.05
N GLU A 545 2.13 22.95 -1.11
CA GLU A 545 3.10 24.05 -1.25
C GLU A 545 2.41 25.25 -1.89
N ASN A 546 1.91 26.18 -1.07
CA ASN A 546 0.93 27.18 -1.50
C ASN A 546 -0.24 26.49 -2.22
N GLU A 547 -0.69 27.04 -3.35
CA GLU A 547 -1.80 26.49 -4.15
C GLU A 547 -1.49 25.14 -4.84
N LEU A 548 -0.23 24.71 -4.88
CA LEU A 548 0.14 23.44 -5.53
C LEU A 548 -0.15 22.25 -4.63
N ARG A 549 -0.67 21.18 -5.24
CA ARG A 549 -1.02 19.92 -4.59
C ARG A 549 -0.10 18.82 -5.07
N PHE A 550 0.43 18.03 -4.15
CA PHE A 550 1.30 16.90 -4.47
C PHE A 550 0.80 15.62 -3.83
N THR A 551 1.06 14.48 -4.45
CA THR A 551 1.01 13.17 -3.80
C THR A 551 2.38 12.51 -3.93
N ILE A 552 2.54 11.30 -3.37
CA ILE A 552 3.80 10.59 -3.37
C ILE A 552 3.68 9.34 -4.25
N SER A 553 4.43 9.33 -5.36
CA SER A 553 4.65 8.15 -6.22
C SER A 553 6.02 7.53 -5.89
N LEU A 554 6.37 6.44 -6.56
CA LEU A 554 7.65 5.76 -6.41
C LEU A 554 8.46 5.83 -7.72
N ASP A 555 9.74 6.15 -7.62
CA ASP A 555 10.70 5.96 -8.70
C ASP A 555 11.49 4.66 -8.45
N GLU A 556 11.56 3.81 -9.47
CA GLU A 556 12.46 2.65 -9.45
C GLU A 556 13.91 3.13 -9.62
N ILE A 557 14.78 2.70 -8.71
CA ILE A 557 16.22 2.98 -8.76
C ILE A 557 16.99 1.68 -8.99
N GLN A 558 18.08 1.76 -9.72
CA GLN A 558 19.00 0.64 -9.84
C GLN A 558 19.90 0.60 -8.61
N ASN A 559 20.16 -0.61 -8.11
CA ASN A 559 21.21 -0.80 -7.12
C ASN A 559 22.54 -0.42 -7.79
N GLN A 560 23.22 0.61 -7.29
CA GLN A 560 24.45 1.09 -7.91
C GLN A 560 25.53 0.00 -7.82
N SER A 561 26.33 -0.15 -8.88
CA SER A 561 27.52 -1.00 -8.82
C SER A 561 28.57 -0.30 -7.94
N LEU A 562 28.71 -0.77 -6.69
CA LEU A 562 29.54 -0.15 -5.65
C LEU A 562 31.06 -0.23 -5.90
N GLY A 563 31.50 -0.89 -6.98
CA GLY A 563 32.91 -0.97 -7.34
C GLY A 563 33.77 -1.57 -6.21
N GLN A 564 34.86 -0.87 -5.83
CA GLN A 564 35.82 -1.30 -4.80
C GLN A 564 35.45 -0.87 -3.35
N LEU A 565 34.29 -0.26 -3.12
CA LEU A 565 33.87 0.13 -1.77
C LEU A 565 33.65 -1.12 -0.92
N ASN A 566 34.33 -1.19 0.23
CA ASN A 566 34.30 -2.33 1.12
C ASN A 566 34.28 -1.88 2.58
N PHE A 567 33.71 -2.73 3.42
CA PHE A 567 33.82 -2.61 4.87
C PHE A 567 35.24 -2.96 5.35
N SER A 568 35.59 -2.48 6.53
CA SER A 568 36.83 -2.79 7.24
C SER A 568 36.58 -3.82 8.35
N ALA A 569 37.60 -4.61 8.68
CA ALA A 569 37.57 -5.50 9.85
C ALA A 569 37.57 -4.74 11.19
N GLU A 570 37.92 -3.45 11.16
CA GLU A 570 37.84 -2.56 12.34
C GLU A 570 36.44 -1.95 12.51
N ASP A 571 35.54 -2.06 11.52
CA ASP A 571 34.22 -1.44 11.60
C ASP A 571 33.39 -2.05 12.74
N VAL A 572 32.76 -1.17 13.53
CA VAL A 572 31.89 -1.55 14.66
C VAL A 572 30.41 -1.32 14.33
N PHE A 573 29.62 -2.38 14.41
CA PHE A 573 28.17 -2.39 14.15
C PHE A 573 27.41 -2.52 15.47
N LEU A 574 26.67 -1.49 15.87
CA LEU A 574 25.66 -1.58 16.93
C LEU A 574 24.31 -1.98 16.32
N VAL A 575 23.71 -3.07 16.76
CA VAL A 575 22.45 -3.56 16.23
C VAL A 575 21.42 -3.74 17.34
N SER A 576 20.31 -2.99 17.27
CA SER A 576 19.16 -3.23 18.15
C SER A 576 18.17 -4.20 17.51
N GLY A 577 17.58 -5.10 18.32
CA GLY A 577 16.84 -6.24 17.79
C GLY A 577 17.75 -7.26 17.10
N GLY A 578 19.02 -7.33 17.53
CA GLY A 578 20.12 -7.94 16.78
C GLY A 578 20.10 -9.47 16.61
N THR A 579 19.06 -10.17 17.09
CA THR A 579 19.09 -11.64 17.16
C THR A 579 17.86 -12.37 16.65
N GLY A 580 16.88 -11.66 16.08
CA GLY A 580 15.65 -12.26 15.56
C GLY A 580 15.45 -12.08 14.05
N GLY A 581 14.77 -13.05 13.43
CA GLY A 581 14.18 -12.92 12.09
C GLY A 581 15.15 -12.42 11.00
N ILE A 582 14.72 -11.40 10.25
CA ILE A 582 15.46 -10.84 9.12
C ILE A 582 16.81 -10.23 9.54
N THR A 583 16.92 -9.71 10.76
CA THR A 583 18.12 -9.07 11.28
C THR A 583 19.30 -10.03 11.34
N SER A 584 19.05 -11.29 11.73
CA SER A 584 20.09 -12.32 11.79
C SER A 584 20.69 -12.65 10.42
N VAL A 585 19.87 -12.65 9.37
CA VAL A 585 20.32 -12.91 7.99
C VAL A 585 21.14 -11.73 7.46
N VAL A 586 20.72 -10.50 7.77
CA VAL A 586 21.48 -9.29 7.43
C VAL A 586 22.84 -9.29 8.14
N ILE A 587 22.88 -9.63 9.43
CA ILE A 587 24.14 -9.69 10.18
C ILE A 587 25.06 -10.77 9.61
N ASP A 588 24.54 -11.94 9.23
CA ASP A 588 25.34 -13.00 8.59
C ASP A 588 25.96 -12.52 7.26
N ASP A 589 25.23 -11.77 6.43
CA ASP A 589 25.79 -11.15 5.21
C ASP A 589 26.86 -10.10 5.53
N LEU A 590 26.55 -9.15 6.42
CA LEU A 590 27.47 -8.09 6.81
C LEU A 590 28.74 -8.66 7.44
N ALA A 591 28.63 -9.68 8.29
CA ALA A 591 29.78 -10.29 8.95
C ALA A 591 30.72 -10.99 7.95
N LYS A 592 30.18 -11.64 6.90
CA LYS A 592 30.99 -12.19 5.80
C LYS A 592 31.77 -11.11 5.07
N ARG A 593 31.16 -9.93 4.87
CA ARG A 593 31.73 -8.83 4.10
C ARG A 593 32.72 -7.99 4.90
N SER A 594 32.41 -7.68 6.16
CA SER A 594 33.19 -6.77 7.00
C SER A 594 34.23 -7.48 7.84
N LYS A 595 33.90 -8.66 8.37
CA LYS A 595 34.66 -9.30 9.48
C LYS A 595 34.83 -8.35 10.68
N GLY A 596 33.88 -7.43 10.85
CA GLY A 596 33.90 -6.40 11.89
C GLY A 596 33.42 -6.90 13.26
N HIS A 597 33.21 -5.95 14.17
CA HIS A 597 32.67 -6.21 15.51
C HIS A 597 31.17 -5.88 15.56
N PHE A 598 30.35 -6.86 15.87
CA PHE A 598 28.90 -6.73 16.03
C PHE A 598 28.48 -6.70 17.50
N ILE A 599 27.88 -5.60 17.93
CA ILE A 599 27.27 -5.43 19.26
C ILE A 599 25.76 -5.64 19.11
N LEU A 600 25.26 -6.74 19.64
CA LEU A 600 23.89 -7.20 19.49
C LEU A 600 23.07 -6.87 20.74
N LEU A 601 22.14 -5.92 20.61
CA LEU A 601 21.22 -5.54 21.68
C LEU A 601 19.87 -6.27 21.51
N SER A 602 19.40 -6.92 22.56
CA SER A 602 18.07 -7.56 22.57
C SER A 602 17.52 -7.69 23.98
N ARG A 603 16.18 -7.72 24.10
CA ARG A 603 15.45 -7.81 25.39
C ARG A 603 15.54 -9.18 26.05
N THR A 604 15.78 -10.23 25.29
CA THR A 604 15.84 -11.60 25.81
C THR A 604 17.17 -11.81 26.54
N PRO A 605 17.22 -12.33 27.76
CA PRO A 605 18.49 -12.71 28.38
C PRO A 605 19.18 -13.83 27.58
N LEU A 606 20.51 -13.79 27.48
CA LEU A 606 21.27 -14.90 26.89
C LEU A 606 21.49 -15.96 27.98
N LEU A 607 20.64 -16.99 27.98
CA LEU A 607 20.71 -18.14 28.92
C LEU A 607 22.01 -18.92 28.73
N GLU A 608 22.56 -19.61 29.73
CA GLU A 608 23.84 -20.36 29.64
C GLU A 608 23.74 -21.63 28.77
N MET A 609 24.85 -22.12 28.19
CA MET A 609 24.80 -23.25 27.21
C MET A 609 24.47 -24.60 27.85
N ASN A 610 24.84 -24.76 29.11
CA ASN A 610 24.54 -25.95 29.92
C ASN A 610 23.03 -26.11 30.21
N GLU A 611 22.22 -25.07 29.99
CA GLU A 611 20.77 -25.08 30.19
C GLU A 611 19.98 -25.45 28.93
N ILE A 612 20.62 -25.53 27.75
CA ILE A 612 19.94 -25.74 26.46
C ILE A 612 20.46 -27.00 25.77
N ASP A 613 19.62 -28.03 25.66
CA ASP A 613 19.90 -29.18 24.80
C ASP A 613 19.61 -28.82 23.34
N LEU A 614 20.58 -28.19 22.67
CA LEU A 614 20.47 -27.73 21.28
C LEU A 614 20.14 -28.85 20.29
N GLY A 615 20.56 -30.09 20.61
CA GLY A 615 20.31 -31.26 19.76
C GLY A 615 18.83 -31.63 19.75
N ILE A 616 18.20 -31.70 20.94
CA ILE A 616 16.76 -31.99 21.04
C ILE A 616 15.95 -30.77 20.58
N LEU A 617 16.34 -29.55 20.97
CA LEU A 617 15.60 -28.32 20.62
C LEU A 617 15.40 -28.15 19.11
N LYS A 618 16.45 -28.43 18.31
CA LYS A 618 16.40 -28.25 16.84
C LYS A 618 15.79 -29.44 16.11
N ASN A 619 16.06 -30.67 16.56
CA ASN A 619 15.70 -31.88 15.82
C ASN A 619 14.39 -32.51 16.29
N ASP A 620 13.97 -32.24 17.53
CA ASP A 620 12.72 -32.76 18.12
C ASP A 620 12.07 -31.73 19.07
N PRO A 621 11.49 -30.63 18.51
CA PRO A 621 10.78 -29.61 19.30
C PRO A 621 9.70 -30.17 20.24
N PRO A 622 8.86 -31.15 19.84
CA PRO A 622 7.87 -31.76 20.74
C PRO A 622 8.48 -32.44 21.97
N ALA A 623 9.56 -33.21 21.79
CA ALA A 623 10.26 -33.83 22.92
C ALA A 623 10.85 -32.76 23.87
N TYR A 624 11.37 -31.66 23.30
CA TYR A 624 11.88 -30.55 24.10
C TYR A 624 10.77 -29.85 24.90
N LYS A 625 9.62 -29.57 24.29
CA LYS A 625 8.45 -29.00 25.00
C LYS A 625 7.97 -29.92 26.13
N SER A 626 7.97 -31.24 25.90
CA SER A 626 7.63 -32.23 26.93
C SER A 626 8.61 -32.19 28.12
N LYS A 627 9.91 -32.08 27.85
CA LYS A 627 10.95 -31.91 28.88
C LYS A 627 10.76 -30.61 29.64
N LEU A 628 10.56 -29.51 28.92
CA LEU A 628 10.38 -28.17 29.48
C LEU A 628 9.13 -28.10 30.38
N LEU A 629 8.05 -28.76 29.99
CA LEU A 629 6.85 -28.89 30.81
C LEU A 629 7.17 -29.59 32.14
N LYS A 630 7.84 -30.74 32.11
CA LYS A 630 8.22 -31.47 33.33
C LYS A 630 9.10 -30.63 34.26
N GLU A 631 10.02 -29.85 33.70
CA GLU A 631 10.86 -28.91 34.45
C GLU A 631 10.06 -27.76 35.06
N MET A 632 9.11 -27.19 34.31
CA MET A 632 8.27 -26.08 34.77
C MET A 632 7.25 -26.54 35.83
N SER A 633 6.72 -27.75 35.72
CA SER A 633 5.80 -28.34 36.68
C SER A 633 6.50 -28.88 37.94
N ALA A 634 7.84 -28.95 37.95
CA ALA A 634 8.60 -29.42 39.11
C ALA A 634 8.51 -28.49 40.33
N SER A 635 8.10 -27.22 40.16
CA SER A 635 7.84 -26.28 41.27
C SER A 635 6.50 -26.50 41.97
N GLY A 636 5.63 -27.36 41.43
CA GLY A 636 4.26 -27.58 41.93
C GLY A 636 3.20 -26.65 41.34
N ASP A 637 3.59 -25.70 40.49
CA ASP A 637 2.66 -24.76 39.84
C ASP A 637 2.05 -25.34 38.56
N LYS A 638 0.78 -25.00 38.30
CA LYS A 638 0.10 -25.38 37.05
C LYS A 638 0.61 -24.52 35.91
N VAL A 639 1.31 -25.14 34.96
CA VAL A 639 1.92 -24.46 33.79
C VAL A 639 0.90 -24.35 32.67
N THR A 640 0.63 -23.13 32.22
CA THR A 640 -0.27 -22.89 31.08
C THR A 640 0.46 -23.10 29.74
N PRO A 641 -0.24 -23.47 28.64
CA PRO A 641 0.36 -23.59 27.30
C PRO A 641 1.06 -22.30 26.83
N ILE A 642 0.51 -21.12 27.17
CA ILE A 642 1.11 -19.82 26.85
C ILE A 642 2.45 -19.64 27.57
N GLN A 643 2.54 -20.02 28.85
CA GLN A 643 3.80 -19.96 29.61
C GLN A 643 4.83 -20.96 29.05
N LEU A 644 4.41 -22.17 28.69
CA LEU A 644 5.27 -23.17 28.07
C LEU A 644 5.83 -22.65 26.73
N GLU A 645 4.96 -22.12 25.86
CA GLU A 645 5.39 -21.58 24.59
C GLU A 645 6.26 -20.33 24.72
N ALA A 646 5.94 -19.43 25.65
CA ALA A 646 6.77 -18.26 25.91
C ALA A 646 8.19 -18.68 26.30
N ARG A 647 8.32 -19.68 27.18
CA ARG A 647 9.63 -20.22 27.60
C ARG A 647 10.34 -20.95 26.46
N PHE A 648 9.63 -21.77 25.69
CA PHE A 648 10.17 -22.47 24.53
C PHE A 648 10.71 -21.49 23.47
N ASN A 649 9.91 -20.50 23.09
CA ASN A 649 10.30 -19.44 22.15
C ASN A 649 11.52 -18.63 22.65
N ALA A 650 11.64 -18.40 23.96
CA ALA A 650 12.80 -17.73 24.54
C ALA A 650 14.08 -18.56 24.37
N LEU A 651 14.00 -19.87 24.57
CA LEU A 651 15.11 -20.81 24.38
C LEU A 651 15.52 -20.93 22.90
N GLU A 652 14.56 -21.03 21.98
CA GLU A 652 14.83 -21.02 20.54
C GLU A 652 15.55 -19.74 20.10
N ARG A 653 15.12 -18.58 20.61
CA ARG A 653 15.80 -17.30 20.32
C ARG A 653 17.22 -17.25 20.90
N ALA A 654 17.43 -17.77 22.12
CA ALA A 654 18.76 -17.83 22.72
C ALA A 654 19.69 -18.76 21.91
N ALA A 655 19.19 -19.91 21.45
CA ALA A 655 19.92 -20.83 20.58
C ALA A 655 20.29 -20.18 19.24
N ALA A 656 19.32 -19.54 18.56
CA ALA A 656 19.55 -18.85 17.30
C ALA A 656 20.54 -17.67 17.43
N THR A 657 20.49 -16.95 18.57
CA THR A 657 21.45 -15.89 18.90
C THR A 657 22.87 -16.44 18.95
N ARG A 658 23.07 -17.58 19.62
CA ARG A 658 24.39 -18.22 19.72
C ARG A 658 24.90 -18.74 18.39
N ASP A 659 24.03 -19.34 17.60
CA ASP A 659 24.40 -19.76 16.24
C ASP A 659 24.90 -18.57 15.41
N LEU A 660 24.23 -17.41 15.52
CA LEU A 660 24.65 -16.19 14.84
C LEU A 660 26.01 -15.70 15.35
N ILE A 661 26.22 -15.67 16.66
CA ILE A 661 27.52 -15.32 17.27
C ILE A 661 28.64 -16.24 16.74
N ALA A 662 28.42 -17.55 16.76
CA ALA A 662 29.39 -18.53 16.27
C ALA A 662 29.69 -18.35 14.77
N LYS A 663 28.69 -17.99 13.95
CA LYS A 663 28.89 -17.67 12.53
C LYS A 663 29.75 -16.43 12.34
N ILE A 664 29.46 -15.35 13.07
CA ILE A 664 30.25 -14.10 13.01
C ILE A 664 31.72 -14.41 13.34
N GLU A 665 31.97 -15.16 14.41
CA GLU A 665 33.31 -15.57 14.83
C GLU A 665 33.99 -16.48 13.80
N ALA A 666 33.24 -17.40 13.17
CA ALA A 666 33.77 -18.27 12.12
C ALA A 666 34.20 -17.51 10.85
N TYR A 667 33.57 -16.38 10.52
CA TYR A 667 34.04 -15.50 9.43
C TYR A 667 35.25 -14.63 9.82
N GLY A 668 35.65 -14.65 11.09
CA GLY A 668 36.76 -13.86 11.65
C GLY A 668 36.33 -12.53 12.27
N GLY A 669 35.02 -12.27 12.42
CA GLY A 669 34.51 -11.11 13.14
C GLY A 669 34.43 -11.33 14.65
N LYS A 670 33.93 -10.32 15.37
CA LYS A 670 33.65 -10.40 16.82
C LYS A 670 32.18 -10.14 17.09
N ALA A 671 31.61 -10.79 18.09
CA ALA A 671 30.25 -10.52 18.53
C ALA A 671 30.19 -10.25 20.04
N THR A 672 29.40 -9.26 20.45
CA THR A 672 29.13 -8.95 21.86
C THR A 672 27.64 -8.84 22.04
N TYR A 673 27.07 -9.69 22.90
CA TYR A 673 25.66 -9.66 23.22
C TYR A 673 25.42 -8.85 24.49
N ILE A 674 24.48 -7.91 24.45
CA ILE A 674 24.10 -7.10 25.62
C ILE A 674 22.58 -7.13 25.74
N ASN A 675 22.10 -7.51 26.93
CA ASN A 675 20.67 -7.45 27.22
C ASN A 675 20.23 -5.99 27.35
N CYS A 676 19.26 -5.57 26.52
CA CYS A 676 18.81 -4.19 26.48
C CYS A 676 17.36 -4.13 25.99
N ASP A 677 16.50 -3.49 26.78
CA ASP A 677 15.22 -2.99 26.31
C ASP A 677 15.39 -1.57 25.80
N VAL A 678 15.24 -1.41 24.49
CA VAL A 678 15.38 -0.11 23.83
C VAL A 678 14.28 0.85 24.26
N ALA A 679 13.11 0.38 24.70
CA ALA A 679 12.03 1.22 25.19
C ALA A 679 12.25 1.71 26.64
N ASP A 680 13.29 1.23 27.34
CA ASP A 680 13.68 1.71 28.67
C ASP A 680 15.00 2.49 28.61
N LEU A 681 14.92 3.79 28.88
CA LEU A 681 16.09 4.69 28.91
C LEU A 681 17.17 4.24 29.91
N THR A 682 16.80 3.62 31.03
CA THR A 682 17.76 3.13 32.02
C THR A 682 18.49 1.90 31.50
N SER A 683 17.76 0.95 30.93
CA SER A 683 18.33 -0.21 30.23
C SER A 683 19.30 0.23 29.12
N VAL A 684 18.91 1.21 28.30
CA VAL A 684 19.76 1.78 27.25
C VAL A 684 21.04 2.41 27.82
N LYS A 685 20.94 3.21 28.89
CA LYS A 685 22.14 3.80 29.54
C LYS A 685 23.12 2.74 30.01
N ASN A 686 22.62 1.67 30.63
CA ASN A 686 23.45 0.58 31.11
C ASN A 686 24.11 -0.17 29.94
N ALA A 687 23.36 -0.47 28.89
CA ALA A 687 23.87 -1.13 27.70
C ALA A 687 24.97 -0.31 27.01
N ILE A 688 24.77 1.00 26.81
CA ILE A 688 25.80 1.85 26.19
C ILE A 688 27.02 2.04 27.09
N ALA A 689 26.86 2.03 28.42
CA ALA A 689 27.99 2.03 29.34
C ALA A 689 28.83 0.74 29.22
N GLU A 690 28.20 -0.40 28.93
CA GLU A 690 28.89 -1.66 28.63
C GLU A 690 29.57 -1.63 27.26
N VAL A 691 28.88 -1.12 26.22
CA VAL A 691 29.48 -0.86 24.90
C VAL A 691 30.76 -0.03 25.03
N ALA A 692 30.72 1.02 25.85
CA ALA A 692 31.86 1.91 26.04
C ALA A 692 33.07 1.24 26.71
N LYS A 693 32.90 0.10 27.40
CA LYS A 693 33.98 -0.71 27.96
C LYS A 693 34.58 -1.67 26.92
N THR A 694 33.79 -2.05 25.93
CA THR A 694 34.14 -3.05 24.92
C THR A 694 34.80 -2.42 23.69
N VAL A 695 34.32 -1.26 23.25
CA VAL A 695 34.80 -0.54 22.06
C VAL A 695 34.95 0.96 22.31
N ASP A 696 35.89 1.59 21.62
CA ASP A 696 36.14 3.04 21.68
C ASP A 696 35.24 3.84 20.72
N HIS A 697 34.78 3.23 19.63
CA HIS A 697 33.91 3.85 18.62
C HIS A 697 32.74 2.95 18.18
N VAL A 698 31.78 3.55 17.46
CA VAL A 698 30.68 2.86 16.76
C VAL A 698 30.59 3.48 15.37
N ASP A 699 30.66 2.67 14.31
CA ASP A 699 30.58 3.15 12.93
C ASP A 699 29.14 3.14 12.42
N TYR A 700 28.47 2.00 12.58
CA TYR A 700 27.15 1.76 12.02
C TYR A 700 26.16 1.44 13.13
N PHE A 701 25.03 2.13 13.14
CA PHE A 701 23.92 1.81 14.03
C PHE A 701 22.73 1.28 13.24
N ILE A 702 22.45 0.00 13.34
CA ILE A 702 21.28 -0.65 12.74
C ILE A 702 20.17 -0.74 13.78
N HIS A 703 19.11 0.03 13.58
CA HIS A 703 17.93 0.00 14.41
C HIS A 703 16.87 -0.93 13.81
N ALA A 704 16.95 -2.20 14.21
CA ALA A 704 16.03 -3.27 13.79
C ALA A 704 15.09 -3.74 14.90
N ALA A 705 15.12 -3.10 16.07
CA ALA A 705 14.16 -3.38 17.14
C ALA A 705 12.74 -3.06 16.67
N GLY A 706 11.83 -4.00 16.90
CA GLY A 706 10.45 -3.88 16.48
C GLY A 706 9.57 -4.91 17.14
N LEU A 707 8.31 -4.53 17.36
CA LEU A 707 7.24 -5.39 17.82
C LEU A 707 6.08 -5.21 16.85
N GLU A 708 5.35 -6.29 16.61
CA GLU A 708 4.16 -6.28 15.77
C GLU A 708 3.06 -7.03 16.54
N LYS A 709 1.93 -6.35 16.74
CA LYS A 709 0.74 -6.85 17.44
C LYS A 709 -0.50 -6.43 16.66
N SER A 710 -0.73 -7.05 15.50
CA SER A 710 -1.86 -6.71 14.62
C SER A 710 -3.19 -6.97 15.30
N ARG A 711 -3.99 -5.92 15.47
CA ARG A 711 -5.37 -5.98 15.95
C ARG A 711 -6.17 -4.85 15.33
N LYS A 712 -7.46 -5.09 15.11
CA LYS A 712 -8.40 -4.03 14.76
C LYS A 712 -8.47 -2.98 15.87
N LEU A 713 -8.67 -1.71 15.50
CA LEU A 713 -8.64 -0.58 16.42
C LEU A 713 -9.60 -0.74 17.61
N GLU A 714 -10.77 -1.34 17.38
CA GLU A 714 -11.79 -1.58 18.40
C GLU A 714 -11.29 -2.52 19.50
N SER A 715 -10.47 -3.50 19.13
CA SER A 715 -9.93 -4.54 20.01
C SER A 715 -8.52 -4.24 20.53
N LYS A 716 -7.96 -3.10 20.17
CA LYS A 716 -6.58 -2.73 20.52
C LYS A 716 -6.57 -1.93 21.83
N SER A 717 -5.73 -2.35 22.76
CA SER A 717 -5.50 -1.59 24.00
C SER A 717 -4.51 -0.46 23.77
N LEU A 718 -4.61 0.58 24.59
CA LEU A 718 -3.67 1.71 24.54
C LEU A 718 -2.24 1.28 24.90
N GLU A 719 -2.09 0.35 25.84
CA GLU A 719 -0.79 -0.20 26.23
C GLU A 719 -0.10 -0.91 25.06
N GLU A 720 -0.81 -1.77 24.33
CA GLU A 720 -0.25 -2.46 23.16
C GLU A 720 0.14 -1.47 22.06
N PHE A 721 -0.70 -0.44 21.86
CA PHE A 721 -0.44 0.63 20.92
C PHE A 721 0.88 1.37 21.27
N HIS A 722 1.07 1.76 22.54
CA HIS A 722 2.31 2.41 23.00
C HIS A 722 3.52 1.51 22.85
N GLN A 723 3.44 0.23 23.27
CA GLN A 723 4.56 -0.71 23.16
C GLN A 723 5.11 -0.84 21.73
N VAL A 724 4.23 -0.84 20.73
CA VAL A 724 4.61 -0.98 19.31
C VAL A 724 5.20 0.30 18.74
N VAL A 725 4.69 1.48 19.12
CA VAL A 725 5.26 2.76 18.69
C VAL A 725 6.61 3.02 19.36
N GLU A 726 6.68 2.83 20.68
CA GLU A 726 7.85 3.18 21.50
C GLU A 726 9.10 2.38 21.14
N VAL A 727 8.97 1.08 20.86
CA VAL A 727 10.14 0.23 20.52
C VAL A 727 10.89 0.74 19.28
N LYS A 728 10.18 1.39 18.35
CA LYS A 728 10.75 2.03 17.16
C LYS A 728 11.13 3.48 17.43
N ALA A 729 10.15 4.29 17.86
CA ALA A 729 10.35 5.73 17.93
C ALA A 729 11.22 6.12 19.14
N SER A 730 10.73 5.85 20.34
CA SER A 730 11.45 6.14 21.60
C SER A 730 12.76 5.36 21.68
N GLY A 731 12.77 4.10 21.24
CA GLY A 731 13.95 3.24 21.25
C GLY A 731 15.11 3.79 20.44
N PHE A 732 14.84 4.27 19.22
CA PHE A 732 15.83 5.01 18.45
C PHE A 732 16.31 6.27 19.19
N MET A 733 15.39 7.09 19.67
CA MET A 733 15.69 8.36 20.34
C MET A 733 16.58 8.18 21.56
N TYR A 734 16.32 7.15 22.37
CA TYR A 734 17.12 6.84 23.56
C TYR A 734 18.53 6.40 23.17
N LEU A 735 18.65 5.41 22.28
CA LEU A 735 19.96 4.91 21.83
C LEU A 735 20.81 6.02 21.20
N PHE A 736 20.25 6.80 20.28
CA PHE A 736 20.97 7.87 19.61
C PHE A 736 21.43 8.95 20.59
N THR A 737 20.56 9.37 21.52
CA THR A 737 20.90 10.39 22.53
C THR A 737 22.01 9.91 23.47
N VAL A 738 21.97 8.64 23.89
CA VAL A 738 22.99 8.09 24.81
C VAL A 738 24.32 7.87 24.08
N LEU A 739 24.32 7.41 22.82
CA LEU A 739 25.51 7.30 21.99
C LEU A 739 26.20 8.66 21.78
N GLU A 740 25.42 9.69 21.47
CA GLU A 740 25.93 11.05 21.29
C GLU A 740 26.59 11.56 22.58
N LYS A 741 25.92 11.40 23.73
CA LYS A 741 26.49 11.78 25.04
C LYS A 741 27.76 11.00 25.38
N ALA A 742 27.83 9.74 24.95
CA ALA A 742 29.02 8.90 25.09
C ALA A 742 30.11 9.19 24.05
N LYS A 743 29.94 10.22 23.19
CA LYS A 743 30.84 10.59 22.09
C LYS A 743 31.10 9.45 21.11
N ARG A 744 30.07 8.65 20.83
CA ARG A 744 30.08 7.49 19.93
C ARG A 744 29.00 7.61 18.87
N THR A 745 28.77 8.82 18.37
CA THR A 745 27.83 9.05 17.26
C THR A 745 28.30 8.28 16.04
N PRO A 746 27.46 7.42 15.44
CA PRO A 746 27.83 6.64 14.26
C PRO A 746 28.05 7.52 13.03
N LYS A 747 28.76 7.00 12.03
CA LYS A 747 28.82 7.63 10.68
C LYS A 747 27.60 7.29 9.83
N SER A 748 26.90 6.19 10.14
CA SER A 748 25.69 5.78 9.45
C SER A 748 24.67 5.11 10.37
N VAL A 749 23.39 5.44 10.18
CA VAL A 749 22.25 4.86 10.87
C VAL A 749 21.32 4.20 9.86
N VAL A 750 20.91 2.97 10.12
CA VAL A 750 19.97 2.21 9.27
C VAL A 750 18.73 1.85 10.06
N PHE A 751 17.56 2.31 9.62
CA PHE A 751 16.27 1.94 10.16
C PHE A 751 15.69 0.76 9.39
N PHE A 752 15.26 -0.28 10.12
CA PHE A 752 14.38 -1.29 9.53
C PHE A 752 12.94 -0.84 9.71
N SER A 753 12.42 -0.27 8.63
CA SER A 753 11.05 0.17 8.49
C SER A 753 10.23 -0.91 7.77
N SER A 754 9.04 -0.56 7.26
CA SER A 754 8.15 -1.48 6.57
C SER A 754 7.30 -0.75 5.54
N ILE A 755 6.93 -1.45 4.46
CA ILE A 755 5.88 -1.00 3.52
C ILE A 755 4.55 -0.65 4.23
N ALA A 756 4.28 -1.22 5.41
CA ALA A 756 3.14 -0.84 6.23
C ALA A 756 3.23 0.62 6.72
N GLY A 757 4.42 1.13 7.03
CA GLY A 757 4.62 2.56 7.31
C GLY A 757 4.34 3.44 6.11
N ARG A 758 4.90 3.09 4.94
CA ARG A 758 4.73 3.84 3.69
C ARG A 758 3.27 3.87 3.22
N PHE A 759 2.57 2.75 3.20
CA PHE A 759 1.25 2.61 2.56
C PHE A 759 0.06 2.39 3.51
N GLY A 760 0.34 2.16 4.79
CA GLY A 760 -0.63 1.70 5.78
C GLY A 760 -0.99 0.22 5.61
N ASN A 761 -1.31 -0.46 6.71
CA ASN A 761 -1.91 -1.79 6.68
C ASN A 761 -3.04 -1.90 7.71
N ALA A 762 -4.11 -2.64 7.37
CA ALA A 762 -5.28 -2.76 8.25
C ALA A 762 -4.91 -3.52 9.54
N GLY A 763 -5.36 -3.03 10.70
CA GLY A 763 -4.99 -3.59 12.00
C GLY A 763 -3.58 -3.25 12.49
N GLN A 764 -2.85 -2.38 11.78
CA GLN A 764 -1.47 -1.98 12.10
C GLN A 764 -1.27 -0.45 12.21
N PRO A 765 -2.15 0.34 12.87
CA PRO A 765 -2.02 1.79 12.96
C PRO A 765 -0.80 2.27 13.75
N ASP A 766 -0.50 1.64 14.87
CA ASP A 766 0.72 1.84 15.68
C ASP A 766 1.99 1.43 14.94
N TYR A 767 1.99 0.25 14.33
CA TYR A 767 3.15 -0.24 13.59
C TYR A 767 3.45 0.67 12.38
N SER A 768 2.41 1.12 11.68
CA SER A 768 2.56 2.06 10.56
C SER A 768 3.05 3.43 11.07
N ALA A 769 2.57 3.91 12.21
CA ALA A 769 3.03 5.14 12.84
C ALA A 769 4.53 5.09 13.18
N GLY A 770 4.99 4.04 13.87
CA GLY A 770 6.39 3.88 14.25
C GLY A 770 7.35 3.78 13.06
N ASN A 771 6.94 3.08 12.00
CA ASN A 771 7.75 2.93 10.78
C ASN A 771 7.80 4.22 9.94
N ASP A 772 6.66 4.87 9.68
CA ASP A 772 6.64 6.12 8.90
C ASP A 772 7.39 7.24 9.63
N PHE A 773 7.36 7.28 10.97
CA PHE A 773 8.24 8.14 11.77
C PHE A 773 9.73 7.91 11.45
N LEU A 774 10.21 6.67 11.46
CA LEU A 774 11.62 6.36 11.13
C LEU A 774 11.97 6.78 9.70
N SER A 775 11.06 6.58 8.75
CA SER A 775 11.26 7.03 7.37
C SER A 775 11.38 8.55 7.27
N LYS A 776 10.59 9.33 8.02
CA LYS A 776 10.75 10.80 8.06
C LYS A 776 12.01 11.23 8.80
N MET A 777 12.43 10.49 9.83
CA MET A 777 13.71 10.71 10.49
C MET A 777 14.91 10.47 9.58
N ALA A 778 14.86 9.50 8.67
CA ALA A 778 15.97 9.24 7.74
C ALA A 778 16.27 10.40 6.79
N ILE A 779 15.27 11.24 6.51
CA ILE A 779 15.41 12.41 5.65
C ILE A 779 15.74 13.66 6.46
N TRP A 780 15.13 13.80 7.64
CA TRP A 780 15.31 14.98 8.50
C TRP A 780 16.62 14.99 9.29
N LEU A 781 17.04 13.85 9.87
CA LEU A 781 18.19 13.80 10.77
C LEU A 781 19.52 14.25 10.12
N PRO A 782 19.83 13.90 8.85
CA PRO A 782 21.00 14.44 8.15
C PRO A 782 21.04 15.97 8.06
N THR A 783 19.90 16.67 8.14
CA THR A 783 19.91 18.15 8.16
C THR A 783 20.41 18.70 9.50
N GLN A 784 20.36 17.92 10.57
CA GLN A 784 20.92 18.26 11.88
C GLN A 784 22.39 17.81 12.00
N TYR A 785 22.76 16.71 11.31
CA TYR A 785 24.11 16.15 11.28
C TYR A 785 24.56 15.91 9.83
N PRO A 786 25.15 16.91 9.15
CA PRO A 786 25.48 16.81 7.71
C PRO A 786 26.47 15.69 7.34
N ALA A 787 27.26 15.19 8.31
CA ALA A 787 28.20 14.09 8.10
C ALA A 787 27.59 12.70 8.39
N LEU A 788 26.37 12.64 8.92
CA LEU A 788 25.68 11.40 9.27
C LEU A 788 24.86 10.91 8.07
N GLN A 789 25.12 9.69 7.63
CA GLN A 789 24.25 8.98 6.71
C GLN A 789 23.07 8.38 7.49
N VAL A 790 21.84 8.50 6.98
CA VAL A 790 20.67 7.85 7.58
C VAL A 790 19.79 7.23 6.50
N ILE A 791 19.56 5.92 6.59
CA ILE A 791 18.80 5.14 5.62
C ILE A 791 17.58 4.53 6.32
N SER A 792 16.38 4.68 5.76
CA SER A 792 15.22 3.87 6.13
C SER A 792 14.93 2.85 5.05
N LEU A 793 14.91 1.57 5.41
CA LEU A 793 14.56 0.47 4.51
C LEU A 793 13.14 0.01 4.82
N ASP A 794 12.19 0.40 3.97
CA ASP A 794 10.79 -0.02 4.04
C ASP A 794 10.66 -1.43 3.43
N TRP A 795 10.83 -2.44 4.27
CA TRP A 795 10.81 -3.83 3.83
C TRP A 795 9.41 -4.29 3.42
N GLY A 796 9.34 -4.94 2.25
CA GLY A 796 8.26 -5.82 1.85
C GLY A 796 8.23 -7.11 2.66
N ALA A 797 7.32 -8.04 2.33
CA ALA A 797 7.22 -9.31 3.02
C ALA A 797 8.45 -10.18 2.73
N TRP A 798 9.18 -10.64 3.76
CA TRP A 798 10.30 -11.58 3.58
C TRP A 798 9.80 -13.02 3.55
N ALA A 799 10.26 -13.79 2.56
CA ALA A 799 10.08 -15.23 2.49
C ALA A 799 11.00 -15.93 3.51
N GLU A 800 10.61 -17.12 3.95
CA GLU A 800 11.40 -18.06 4.76
C GLU A 800 11.73 -17.60 6.19
N VAL A 801 11.99 -16.31 6.43
CA VAL A 801 12.40 -15.75 7.72
C VAL A 801 11.60 -14.52 8.10
N GLY A 802 11.56 -14.22 9.39
CA GLY A 802 10.91 -13.02 9.93
C GLY A 802 9.42 -13.20 10.21
N MET A 803 8.71 -12.08 10.37
CA MET A 803 7.31 -12.07 10.80
C MET A 803 6.36 -12.52 9.67
N ALA A 804 6.70 -12.26 8.41
CA ALA A 804 5.85 -12.55 7.25
C ALA A 804 5.93 -13.99 6.74
N SER A 805 6.89 -14.80 7.20
CA SER A 805 7.03 -16.21 6.82
C SER A 805 6.20 -17.18 7.68
N ARG A 806 5.46 -16.65 8.67
CA ARG A 806 4.71 -17.45 9.65
C ARG A 806 3.27 -17.69 9.22
N GLY A 807 2.75 -18.89 9.54
CA GLY A 807 1.33 -19.24 9.36
C GLY A 807 0.84 -19.06 7.93
N SER A 808 -0.38 -18.54 7.77
CA SER A 808 -1.02 -18.31 6.47
C SER A 808 -0.58 -17.01 5.74
N ILE A 809 0.33 -16.23 6.31
CA ILE A 809 0.74 -14.92 5.75
C ILE A 809 1.27 -15.03 4.30
N PRO A 810 2.11 -16.02 3.94
CA PRO A 810 2.56 -16.17 2.55
C PRO A 810 1.42 -16.28 1.52
N LEU A 811 0.37 -17.04 1.85
CA LEU A 811 -0.81 -17.19 0.99
C LEU A 811 -1.62 -15.89 0.89
N VAL A 812 -1.69 -15.11 1.98
CA VAL A 812 -2.34 -13.79 1.98
C VAL A 812 -1.57 -12.81 1.09
N MET A 813 -0.23 -12.81 1.16
CA MET A 813 0.62 -11.96 0.32
C MET A 813 0.46 -12.31 -1.16
N GLU A 814 0.50 -13.61 -1.50
CA GLU A 814 0.25 -14.09 -2.86
C GLU A 814 -1.12 -13.63 -3.39
N ARG A 815 -2.18 -13.75 -2.58
CA ARG A 815 -3.53 -13.28 -2.95
C ARG A 815 -3.63 -11.77 -3.09
N ALA A 816 -2.84 -11.01 -2.31
CA ALA A 816 -2.74 -9.56 -2.42
C ALA A 816 -1.89 -9.11 -3.63
N GLY A 817 -1.22 -10.06 -4.31
CA GLY A 817 -0.27 -9.79 -5.40
C GLY A 817 1.06 -9.21 -4.91
N ILE A 818 1.37 -9.37 -3.62
CA ILE A 818 2.60 -8.90 -3.01
C ILE A 818 3.65 -10.00 -3.14
N GLU A 819 4.76 -9.70 -3.80
CA GLU A 819 5.88 -10.62 -3.95
C GLU A 819 6.71 -10.67 -2.66
N MET A 820 7.01 -11.88 -2.21
CA MET A 820 7.85 -12.09 -1.04
C MET A 820 9.34 -12.05 -1.43
N LEU A 821 10.13 -11.34 -0.63
CA LEU A 821 11.56 -11.16 -0.82
C LEU A 821 12.33 -12.38 -0.34
N LYS A 822 13.20 -12.92 -1.20
CA LYS A 822 14.11 -13.99 -0.82
C LYS A 822 15.25 -13.43 0.04
N PRO A 823 15.60 -14.08 1.18
CA PRO A 823 16.60 -13.54 2.10
C PRO A 823 17.98 -13.33 1.48
N GLY A 824 18.41 -14.26 0.61
CA GLY A 824 19.72 -14.18 -0.07
C GLY A 824 19.86 -13.01 -1.05
N GLN A 825 18.73 -12.42 -1.48
CA GLN A 825 18.74 -11.22 -2.33
C GLN A 825 18.52 -9.95 -1.50
N ALA A 826 17.71 -10.02 -0.44
CA ALA A 826 17.33 -8.86 0.36
C ALA A 826 18.39 -8.43 1.38
N ALA A 827 19.09 -9.38 2.00
CA ALA A 827 20.12 -9.07 3.00
C ALA A 827 21.29 -8.22 2.45
N PRO A 828 21.85 -8.50 1.26
CA PRO A 828 22.94 -7.69 0.69
C PRO A 828 22.59 -6.21 0.49
N VAL A 829 21.30 -5.88 0.29
CA VAL A 829 20.83 -4.50 0.09
C VAL A 829 21.26 -3.60 1.25
N VAL A 830 21.27 -4.10 2.50
CA VAL A 830 21.66 -3.28 3.66
C VAL A 830 23.10 -2.81 3.54
N GLY A 831 24.04 -3.73 3.30
CA GLY A 831 25.44 -3.38 3.13
C GLY A 831 25.67 -2.52 1.90
N ASP A 832 24.90 -2.76 0.83
CA ASP A 832 25.02 -2.00 -0.40
C ASP A 832 24.60 -0.54 -0.25
N GLN A 833 23.47 -0.29 0.43
CA GLN A 833 23.01 1.07 0.69
C GLN A 833 23.90 1.82 1.67
N ILE A 834 24.46 1.14 2.68
CA ILE A 834 25.48 1.74 3.57
C ILE A 834 26.67 2.23 2.74
N LEU A 835 27.22 1.37 1.88
CA LEU A 835 28.40 1.71 1.06
C LEU A 835 28.09 2.75 -0.02
N ALA A 836 26.85 2.81 -0.53
CA ALA A 836 26.43 3.83 -1.50
C ALA A 836 26.51 5.27 -0.95
N GLY A 837 26.47 5.43 0.38
CA GLY A 837 26.62 6.74 1.05
C GLY A 837 25.41 7.67 0.97
N SER A 838 24.31 7.27 0.32
CA SER A 838 23.08 8.06 0.25
C SER A 838 22.22 7.95 1.50
N SER A 839 21.51 9.02 1.85
CA SER A 839 20.49 9.04 2.93
C SER A 839 19.09 9.11 2.34
N GLY A 840 18.09 8.65 3.10
CA GLY A 840 16.68 8.77 2.75
C GLY A 840 15.87 7.48 2.95
N GLU A 841 14.64 7.50 2.45
CA GLU A 841 13.67 6.40 2.48
C GLU A 841 13.79 5.54 1.21
N ILE A 842 13.92 4.23 1.36
CA ILE A 842 14.02 3.26 0.27
C ILE A 842 13.01 2.14 0.51
N VAL A 843 12.09 1.96 -0.43
CA VAL A 843 11.15 0.85 -0.46
C VAL A 843 11.82 -0.35 -1.13
N VAL A 844 11.98 -1.43 -0.36
CA VAL A 844 12.57 -2.67 -0.82
C VAL A 844 11.46 -3.70 -0.94
N ALA A 845 10.93 -3.88 -2.15
CA ALA A 845 9.81 -4.77 -2.42
C ALA A 845 9.81 -5.22 -3.89
N GLY A 846 9.37 -6.45 -4.15
CA GLY A 846 9.08 -6.90 -5.51
C GLY A 846 7.79 -6.26 -6.05
N ASN A 847 6.85 -7.06 -6.52
CA ASN A 847 5.49 -6.60 -6.79
C ASN A 847 4.79 -6.15 -5.49
N LEU A 848 4.19 -4.95 -5.49
CA LEU A 848 3.47 -4.39 -4.34
C LEU A 848 1.95 -4.64 -4.43
N GLY A 849 1.45 -5.20 -5.53
CA GLY A 849 0.10 -5.73 -5.66
C GLY A 849 -0.99 -4.71 -5.32
N LEU A 850 -1.78 -4.98 -4.28
CA LEU A 850 -2.86 -4.10 -3.82
C LEU A 850 -2.39 -2.66 -3.49
N PHE A 851 -1.12 -2.47 -3.10
CA PHE A 851 -0.61 -1.15 -2.74
C PHE A 851 -0.38 -0.23 -3.96
N GLU A 852 -0.15 -0.79 -5.15
CA GLU A 852 0.02 -0.05 -6.41
C GLU A 852 -1.32 0.24 -7.10
N ARG A 853 -2.44 -0.32 -6.62
CA ARG A 853 -3.74 -0.13 -7.28
C ARG A 853 -4.28 1.27 -7.03
N MET A 854 -4.52 2.01 -8.12
CA MET A 854 -5.30 3.24 -8.07
C MET A 854 -6.70 2.98 -7.52
N LYS A 855 -7.15 3.82 -6.58
CA LYS A 855 -8.50 3.73 -6.00
C LYS A 855 -9.60 4.03 -7.02
N SER A 856 -9.33 4.90 -7.98
CA SER A 856 -10.29 5.34 -8.98
C SER A 856 -9.62 5.59 -10.35
N LYS A 857 -10.45 5.67 -11.38
CA LYS A 857 -10.00 6.03 -12.72
C LYS A 857 -9.56 7.50 -12.73
N ASN A 858 -8.46 7.79 -13.41
CA ASN A 858 -7.91 9.13 -13.52
C ASN A 858 -7.57 9.81 -12.19
N HIS A 859 -7.46 9.05 -11.10
CA HIS A 859 -7.21 9.57 -9.75
C HIS A 859 -8.18 10.72 -9.36
N ASP A 860 -9.47 10.52 -9.65
CA ASP A 860 -10.55 11.50 -9.43
C ASP A 860 -10.39 12.84 -10.17
N MET A 861 -9.54 12.93 -11.20
CA MET A 861 -9.57 14.08 -12.11
C MET A 861 -10.83 14.02 -12.99
N ASN A 862 -11.60 15.11 -13.01
CA ASN A 862 -12.70 15.31 -13.93
C ASN A 862 -12.13 15.67 -15.32
N VAL A 863 -11.87 14.63 -16.12
CA VAL A 863 -11.26 14.76 -17.45
C VAL A 863 -12.01 15.74 -18.36
N PRO A 864 -13.36 15.71 -18.49
CA PRO A 864 -14.07 16.68 -19.32
C PRO A 864 -13.84 18.14 -18.90
N LEU A 865 -13.82 18.42 -17.60
CA LEU A 865 -13.59 19.78 -17.09
C LEU A 865 -12.13 20.20 -17.30
N ALA A 866 -11.17 19.30 -17.06
CA ALA A 866 -9.75 19.54 -17.30
C ALA A 866 -9.45 19.76 -18.80
N ASP A 867 -10.07 19.00 -19.69
CA ASP A 867 -9.96 19.15 -21.13
C ASP A 867 -10.62 20.45 -21.64
N ALA A 868 -11.73 20.87 -21.03
CA ALA A 868 -12.30 22.19 -21.31
C ALA A 868 -11.37 23.33 -20.86
N ALA A 869 -10.75 23.20 -19.68
CA ALA A 869 -9.78 24.17 -19.16
C ALA A 869 -8.54 24.28 -20.05
N LEU A 870 -8.06 23.15 -20.58
CA LEU A 870 -6.98 23.08 -21.57
C LEU A 870 -7.30 23.93 -22.82
N ARG A 871 -8.52 23.79 -23.34
CA ARG A 871 -8.96 24.41 -24.60
C ARG A 871 -9.43 25.86 -24.46
N ALA A 872 -9.78 26.29 -23.25
CA ALA A 872 -10.15 27.67 -22.95
C ALA A 872 -8.94 28.60 -22.68
N GLY A 873 -7.73 28.04 -22.55
CA GLY A 873 -6.50 28.80 -22.29
C GLY A 873 -6.09 29.76 -23.41
N ASN A 874 -5.29 30.77 -23.08
CA ASN A 874 -4.67 31.68 -24.05
C ASN A 874 -3.14 31.52 -24.00
N PRO A 875 -2.49 31.07 -25.08
CA PRO A 875 -3.06 30.73 -26.39
C PRO A 875 -3.86 29.41 -26.38
N ILE A 876 -4.87 29.32 -27.24
CA ILE A 876 -5.56 28.06 -27.55
C ILE A 876 -4.52 27.14 -28.18
N HIS A 877 -4.31 25.96 -27.60
CA HIS A 877 -3.27 25.05 -28.06
C HIS A 877 -3.79 24.21 -29.24
N THR A 878 -3.12 24.33 -30.38
CA THR A 878 -3.54 23.73 -31.67
C THR A 878 -2.92 22.36 -31.94
N MET A 879 -1.76 22.06 -31.33
CA MET A 879 -1.04 20.78 -31.54
C MET A 879 -1.60 19.60 -30.74
N LEU A 880 -2.19 19.87 -29.57
CA LEU A 880 -2.68 18.85 -28.64
C LEU A 880 -4.20 18.97 -28.58
N SER A 881 -4.91 17.93 -29.00
CA SER A 881 -6.35 18.02 -29.23
C SER A 881 -7.17 17.81 -27.96
N HIS A 882 -6.79 16.82 -27.15
CA HIS A 882 -7.57 16.41 -26.00
C HIS A 882 -6.72 15.94 -24.83
N LEU A 883 -7.08 16.36 -23.61
CA LEU A 883 -6.67 15.71 -22.38
C LEU A 883 -7.62 14.54 -22.10
N THR A 884 -7.10 13.32 -22.03
CA THR A 884 -7.91 12.09 -21.96
C THR A 884 -7.75 11.31 -20.66
N GLY A 885 -6.72 11.62 -19.86
CA GLY A 885 -6.50 10.95 -18.59
C GLY A 885 -5.40 11.55 -17.72
N TYR A 886 -5.30 11.03 -16.51
CA TYR A 886 -4.24 11.36 -15.56
C TYR A 886 -3.90 10.13 -14.70
N SER A 887 -2.64 9.94 -14.35
CA SER A 887 -2.25 9.08 -13.23
C SER A 887 -1.07 9.71 -12.49
N PRO A 888 -0.88 9.45 -11.18
CA PRO A 888 0.29 9.94 -10.46
C PRO A 888 1.63 9.48 -11.07
N ASP A 889 1.67 8.29 -11.68
CA ASP A 889 2.91 7.70 -12.20
C ASP A 889 3.27 8.23 -13.59
N SER A 890 2.28 8.45 -14.45
CA SER A 890 2.47 8.88 -15.84
C SER A 890 2.09 10.34 -16.11
N GLY A 891 1.47 11.01 -15.14
CA GLY A 891 0.92 12.35 -15.30
C GLY A 891 -0.27 12.44 -16.24
N ILE A 892 -0.46 13.61 -16.86
CA ILE A 892 -1.54 13.85 -17.83
C ILE A 892 -1.28 13.09 -19.13
N THR A 893 -2.35 12.63 -19.78
CA THR A 893 -2.32 12.05 -21.12
C THR A 893 -3.03 12.98 -22.10
N LEU A 894 -2.32 13.35 -23.17
CA LEU A 894 -2.76 14.28 -24.20
C LEU A 894 -2.77 13.55 -25.55
N GLU A 895 -3.95 13.36 -26.13
CA GLU A 895 -4.13 12.65 -27.40
C GLU A 895 -4.30 13.62 -28.58
N VAL A 896 -3.72 13.23 -29.71
CA VAL A 896 -3.91 13.87 -31.01
C VAL A 896 -4.08 12.81 -32.09
N THR A 897 -4.83 13.14 -33.13
CA THR A 897 -4.79 12.42 -34.41
C THR A 897 -4.18 13.34 -35.45
N LEU A 898 -3.07 12.92 -36.06
CA LEU A 898 -2.41 13.67 -37.12
C LEU A 898 -2.69 13.02 -38.47
N ASP A 899 -2.98 13.84 -39.49
CA ASP A 899 -3.15 13.42 -40.88
C ASP A 899 -2.08 14.05 -41.78
N PRO A 900 -1.21 13.27 -42.44
CA PRO A 900 -0.22 13.80 -43.38
C PRO A 900 -0.86 14.48 -44.60
N GLN A 901 -2.11 14.18 -44.95
CA GLN A 901 -2.82 14.86 -46.04
C GLN A 901 -3.22 16.29 -45.68
N GLU A 902 -3.43 16.57 -44.39
CA GLU A 902 -3.83 17.91 -43.91
C GLU A 902 -2.62 18.77 -43.53
N LYS A 903 -1.53 18.17 -43.04
CA LYS A 903 -0.37 18.91 -42.52
C LYS A 903 0.83 18.87 -43.49
N ALA A 904 1.20 20.02 -44.05
CA ALA A 904 2.30 20.14 -45.02
C ALA A 904 3.65 19.64 -44.48
N TYR A 905 3.97 19.98 -43.22
CA TYR A 905 5.23 19.57 -42.59
C TYR A 905 5.38 18.03 -42.49
N LEU A 906 4.29 17.27 -42.39
CA LEU A 906 4.35 15.80 -42.38
C LEU A 906 4.68 15.25 -43.78
N ARG A 907 4.11 15.84 -44.84
CA ARG A 907 4.44 15.45 -46.22
C ARG A 907 5.89 15.76 -46.55
N ASP A 908 6.34 16.94 -46.14
CA ASP A 908 7.68 17.44 -46.38
C ASP A 908 8.76 16.73 -45.52
N HIS A 909 8.36 15.86 -44.59
CA HIS A 909 9.27 15.00 -43.83
C HIS A 909 8.96 13.53 -44.12
N SER A 910 9.32 13.10 -45.33
CA SER A 910 9.07 11.74 -45.82
C SER A 910 10.38 11.01 -46.14
N ILE A 911 10.56 9.83 -45.56
CA ILE A 911 11.72 8.96 -45.84
C ILE A 911 11.23 7.84 -46.76
N ASN A 912 11.83 7.72 -47.95
CA ASN A 912 11.44 6.75 -48.97
C ASN A 912 9.93 6.77 -49.30
N GLY A 913 9.34 7.98 -49.34
CA GLY A 913 7.92 8.20 -49.61
C GLY A 913 6.96 7.89 -48.46
N ILE A 914 7.47 7.53 -47.27
CA ILE A 914 6.67 7.32 -46.07
C ILE A 914 6.81 8.55 -45.16
N PRO A 915 5.72 9.28 -44.87
CA PRO A 915 5.75 10.36 -43.89
C PRO A 915 6.15 9.84 -42.51
N VAL A 916 7.06 10.55 -41.86
CA VAL A 916 7.54 10.27 -40.51
C VAL A 916 7.37 11.53 -39.67
N LEU A 917 6.92 11.42 -38.43
CA LEU A 917 6.86 12.57 -37.53
C LEU A 917 8.28 13.15 -37.34
N PRO A 918 8.53 14.43 -37.67
CA PRO A 918 9.84 15.04 -37.46
C PRO A 918 10.20 15.05 -35.98
N GLY A 919 11.46 14.76 -35.67
CA GLY A 919 11.88 14.66 -34.28
C GLY A 919 11.74 15.96 -33.50
N VAL A 920 12.01 17.08 -34.16
CA VAL A 920 11.85 18.44 -33.61
C VAL A 920 10.39 18.80 -33.31
N VAL A 921 9.43 18.21 -34.02
CA VAL A 921 8.00 18.34 -33.71
C VAL A 921 7.65 17.53 -32.47
N GLY A 922 8.22 16.32 -32.32
CA GLY A 922 8.11 15.56 -31.07
C GLY A 922 8.59 16.36 -29.84
N ILE A 923 9.72 17.07 -29.97
CA ILE A 923 10.28 17.94 -28.92
C ILE A 923 9.37 19.15 -28.61
N GLU A 924 8.73 19.75 -29.63
CA GLU A 924 7.73 20.80 -29.39
C GLU A 924 6.55 20.25 -28.60
N GLY A 925 6.09 19.05 -28.94
CA GLY A 925 5.06 18.32 -28.18
C GLY A 925 5.41 18.16 -26.71
N PHE A 926 6.67 17.84 -26.38
CA PHE A 926 7.18 17.77 -25.00
C PHE A 926 7.05 19.10 -24.26
N THR A 927 7.51 20.19 -24.89
CA THR A 927 7.45 21.54 -24.33
C THR A 927 6.00 21.97 -24.08
N ARG A 928 5.10 21.66 -25.01
CA ARG A 928 3.66 21.98 -24.89
C ARG A 928 2.99 21.14 -23.82
N ALA A 929 3.20 19.83 -23.82
CA ALA A 929 2.65 18.93 -22.82
C ALA A 929 3.09 19.31 -21.41
N ALA A 930 4.38 19.66 -21.23
CA ALA A 930 4.89 20.14 -19.94
C ALA A 930 4.25 21.47 -19.51
N LYS A 931 4.07 22.45 -20.42
CA LYS A 931 3.39 23.72 -20.09
C LYS A 931 1.93 23.51 -19.68
N HIS A 932 1.25 22.53 -20.26
CA HIS A 932 -0.16 22.20 -19.97
C HIS A 932 -0.39 21.62 -18.58
N ILE A 933 0.66 21.15 -17.91
CA ILE A 933 0.60 20.84 -16.48
C ILE A 933 0.12 22.05 -15.69
N SER A 934 0.45 23.28 -16.11
CA SER A 934 -0.04 24.50 -15.45
C SER A 934 -1.55 24.67 -15.56
N SER A 935 -2.17 24.27 -16.68
CA SER A 935 -3.61 24.41 -16.88
C SER A 935 -4.44 23.38 -16.09
N ALA A 936 -3.92 22.16 -15.90
CA ALA A 936 -4.67 21.05 -15.28
C ALA A 936 -4.20 20.69 -13.87
N LEU A 937 -2.92 20.84 -13.57
CA LEU A 937 -2.29 20.35 -12.34
C LEU A 937 -1.73 21.47 -11.44
N ALA A 938 -1.45 22.67 -11.97
CA ALA A 938 -0.96 23.80 -11.16
C ALA A 938 -2.00 24.91 -10.98
N ALA A 939 -1.68 25.95 -10.20
CA ALA A 939 -2.62 27.05 -9.97
C ALA A 939 -2.92 27.84 -11.25
N ALA A 940 -4.18 28.27 -11.41
CA ALA A 940 -4.67 28.98 -12.60
C ALA A 940 -3.84 30.21 -13.01
N ASN A 941 -3.19 30.86 -12.04
CA ASN A 941 -2.43 32.09 -12.22
C ASN A 941 -0.90 31.89 -12.14
N SER A 942 -0.41 30.65 -11.99
CA SER A 942 1.01 30.35 -11.91
C SER A 942 1.53 29.91 -13.28
N GLY A 943 2.09 30.86 -14.02
CA GLY A 943 2.77 30.56 -15.28
C GLY A 943 4.13 29.91 -15.03
N PHE A 944 4.27 28.64 -15.36
CA PHE A 944 5.57 27.97 -15.42
C PHE A 944 6.24 28.22 -16.75
N GLU A 945 7.56 28.41 -16.71
CA GLU A 945 8.39 28.57 -17.89
C GLU A 945 9.33 27.41 -18.12
N VAL A 946 9.48 27.01 -19.38
CA VAL A 946 10.40 25.94 -19.78
C VAL A 946 11.82 26.48 -19.77
N GLU A 947 12.59 26.08 -18.76
CA GLU A 947 13.99 26.50 -18.60
C GLU A 947 14.92 25.73 -19.53
N ARG A 948 14.73 24.41 -19.62
CA ARG A 948 15.56 23.50 -20.39
C ARG A 948 14.89 22.13 -20.57
N LEU A 949 15.40 21.38 -21.54
CA LEU A 949 15.11 19.96 -21.71
C LEU A 949 16.41 19.15 -21.57
N GLU A 950 16.31 17.95 -21.02
CA GLU A 950 17.44 17.03 -20.83
C GLU A 950 17.02 15.60 -21.19
N ASN A 951 18.01 14.75 -21.46
CA ASN A 951 17.84 13.31 -21.71
C ASN A 951 16.78 12.99 -22.79
N ILE A 952 16.80 13.74 -23.89
CA ILE A 952 15.88 13.52 -25.01
C ILE A 952 16.38 12.32 -25.80
N GLU A 953 15.54 11.30 -25.99
CA GLU A 953 15.87 10.09 -26.74
C GLU A 953 14.84 9.81 -27.83
N PHE A 954 15.34 9.47 -29.03
CA PHE A 954 14.56 9.07 -30.20
C PHE A 954 14.59 7.54 -30.30
N LEU A 955 13.57 6.88 -29.77
CA LEU A 955 13.57 5.42 -29.58
C LEU A 955 13.04 4.67 -30.80
N ALA A 956 11.95 5.17 -31.39
CA ALA A 956 11.33 4.55 -32.56
C ALA A 956 10.64 5.58 -33.46
N PRO A 957 10.79 5.51 -34.79
CA PRO A 957 10.15 6.46 -35.70
C PRO A 957 8.63 6.28 -35.69
N PHE A 958 7.88 7.38 -35.61
CA PHE A 958 6.44 7.38 -35.78
C PHE A 958 6.10 7.54 -37.27
N LYS A 959 5.70 6.43 -37.91
CA LYS A 959 5.43 6.36 -39.36
C LYS A 959 3.94 6.38 -39.67
N PHE A 960 3.57 7.06 -40.76
CA PHE A 960 2.21 7.10 -41.31
C PHE A 960 2.08 6.19 -42.53
N TYR A 961 1.82 4.90 -42.28
CA TYR A 961 1.71 3.90 -43.34
C TYR A 961 0.51 4.16 -44.25
N GLY A 962 0.74 4.14 -45.57
CA GLY A 962 -0.30 4.39 -46.58
C GLY A 962 -0.85 5.82 -46.55
N ASN A 963 -0.11 6.77 -45.98
CA ASN A 963 -0.49 8.20 -45.91
C ASN A 963 -1.86 8.43 -45.24
N ARG A 964 -2.14 7.65 -44.18
CA ARG A 964 -3.39 7.71 -43.40
C ARG A 964 -3.17 8.43 -42.08
N SER A 965 -4.23 9.01 -41.54
CA SER A 965 -4.23 9.57 -40.20
C SER A 965 -3.91 8.51 -39.13
N ARG A 966 -3.26 8.94 -38.05
CA ARG A 966 -2.87 8.06 -36.95
C ARG A 966 -2.89 8.80 -35.62
N ALA A 967 -3.41 8.12 -34.60
CA ALA A 967 -3.45 8.63 -33.23
C ALA A 967 -2.11 8.41 -32.51
N MET A 968 -1.80 9.32 -31.60
CA MET A 968 -0.66 9.26 -30.69
C MET A 968 -1.02 9.99 -29.38
N ALA A 969 -0.26 9.69 -28.33
CA ALA A 969 -0.43 10.32 -27.03
C ALA A 969 0.89 10.85 -26.49
N TRP A 970 0.88 12.08 -25.98
CA TRP A 970 1.93 12.56 -25.08
C TRP A 970 1.52 12.32 -23.64
N LYS A 971 2.45 11.80 -22.84
CA LYS A 971 2.31 11.75 -21.39
C LYS A 971 3.27 12.72 -20.74
N ALA A 972 2.84 13.36 -19.65
CA ALA A 972 3.64 14.37 -18.96
C ALA A 972 3.42 14.32 -17.45
N GLY A 973 4.37 13.70 -16.73
CA GLY A 973 4.37 13.56 -15.27
C GLY A 973 5.27 14.60 -14.60
N ALA A 974 4.68 15.51 -13.81
CA ALA A 974 5.44 16.51 -13.06
C ALA A 974 5.85 16.01 -11.68
N THR A 975 7.15 16.03 -11.43
CA THR A 975 7.78 15.75 -10.14
C THR A 975 8.40 17.03 -9.58
N ARG A 976 8.27 17.26 -8.27
CA ARG A 976 8.90 18.39 -7.60
C ARG A 976 10.40 18.11 -7.41
N VAL A 977 11.23 19.06 -7.84
CA VAL A 977 12.70 19.06 -7.69
C VAL A 977 13.16 20.38 -7.09
N GLN A 978 14.34 20.48 -6.46
CA GLN A 978 14.73 21.67 -5.66
C GLN A 978 14.43 23.03 -6.33
N GLU A 979 14.76 23.17 -7.62
CA GLU A 979 14.67 24.43 -8.38
C GLU A 979 13.31 24.70 -9.06
N GLY A 980 12.35 23.76 -9.00
CA GLY A 980 11.06 23.89 -9.68
C GLY A 980 10.38 22.53 -9.91
N LEU A 981 9.90 22.29 -11.12
CA LEU A 981 9.32 20.99 -11.52
C LEU A 981 10.18 20.35 -12.61
N ARG A 982 10.37 19.04 -12.52
CA ARG A 982 10.86 18.20 -13.63
C ARG A 982 9.65 17.46 -14.19
N VAL A 983 9.45 17.55 -15.49
CA VAL A 983 8.38 16.85 -16.19
C VAL A 983 8.99 15.74 -17.03
N ASP A 984 8.76 14.50 -16.64
CA ASP A 984 9.11 13.34 -17.45
C ASP A 984 8.02 13.21 -18.54
N VAL A 985 8.45 13.25 -19.81
CA VAL A 985 7.55 13.27 -20.98
C VAL A 985 7.84 12.12 -21.91
N THR A 986 6.77 11.53 -22.46
CA THR A 986 6.86 10.48 -23.49
C THR A 986 5.92 10.79 -24.65
N LEU A 987 6.27 10.29 -25.83
CA LEU A 987 5.37 10.20 -26.99
C LEU A 987 5.17 8.74 -27.33
N GLU A 988 3.92 8.29 -27.30
CA GLU A 988 3.54 6.90 -27.39
C GLU A 988 2.44 6.68 -28.43
N SER A 989 2.34 5.46 -28.94
CA SER A 989 1.22 5.04 -29.77
C SER A 989 0.94 3.57 -29.68
N ASP A 990 -0.30 3.22 -29.99
CA ASP A 990 -0.74 1.84 -30.11
C ASP A 990 -0.71 1.41 -31.58
N THR A 991 -0.31 0.16 -31.81
CA THR A 991 -0.31 -0.46 -33.13
C THR A 991 -1.01 -1.81 -33.06
N GLU A 992 -2.12 -1.96 -33.76
CA GLU A 992 -2.78 -3.25 -33.90
C GLU A 992 -1.98 -4.18 -34.82
N ARG A 993 -1.66 -5.39 -34.33
CA ARG A 993 -1.15 -6.48 -35.17
C ARG A 993 -2.29 -7.30 -35.77
N VAL A 994 -1.95 -8.02 -36.83
CA VAL A 994 -2.75 -9.15 -37.33
C VAL A 994 -3.01 -10.11 -36.15
N MET A 995 -4.29 -10.45 -35.90
CA MET A 995 -4.82 -11.20 -34.74
C MET A 995 -5.25 -10.37 -33.51
N GLY A 996 -5.32 -9.04 -33.59
CA GLY A 996 -5.96 -8.21 -32.55
C GLY A 996 -5.11 -7.98 -31.29
N LYS A 997 -3.81 -8.28 -31.34
CA LYS A 997 -2.85 -7.91 -30.29
C LYS A 997 -2.41 -6.45 -30.53
N VAL A 998 -2.56 -5.60 -29.52
CA VAL A 998 -2.08 -4.21 -29.55
C VAL A 998 -0.65 -4.18 -29.02
N ASP A 999 0.27 -3.66 -29.82
CA ASP A 999 1.61 -3.31 -29.39
C ASP A 999 1.64 -1.85 -28.98
N HIS A 1000 2.12 -1.59 -27.77
CA HIS A 1000 2.38 -0.25 -27.28
C HIS A 1000 3.82 0.14 -27.63
N VAL A 1001 4.01 1.27 -28.32
CA VAL A 1001 5.31 1.73 -28.79
C VAL A 1001 5.61 3.11 -28.22
N GLN A 1002 6.68 3.22 -27.45
CA GLN A 1002 7.26 4.49 -27.04
C GLN A 1002 8.20 4.98 -28.13
N HIS A 1003 7.90 6.15 -28.70
CA HIS A 1003 8.63 6.73 -29.82
C HIS A 1003 9.72 7.70 -29.34
N PHE A 1004 9.40 8.52 -28.35
CA PHE A 1004 10.27 9.55 -27.80
C PHE A 1004 10.13 9.56 -26.29
N LYS A 1005 11.21 9.95 -25.59
CA LYS A 1005 11.13 10.37 -24.18
C LYS A 1005 12.08 11.52 -23.91
N GLY A 1006 11.84 12.26 -22.84
CA GLY A 1006 12.71 13.34 -22.39
C GLY A 1006 12.28 13.90 -21.05
N GLN A 1007 13.03 14.89 -20.57
CA GLN A 1007 12.76 15.60 -19.32
C GLN A 1007 12.67 17.09 -19.60
N VAL A 1008 11.60 17.74 -19.17
CA VAL A 1008 11.40 19.19 -19.30
C VAL A 1008 11.47 19.82 -17.92
N TYR A 1009 12.33 20.81 -17.72
CA TYR A 1009 12.43 21.53 -16.45
C TYR A 1009 11.64 22.82 -16.51
N LEU A 1010 10.74 22.99 -15.55
CA LEU A 1010 9.87 24.14 -15.41
C LEU A 1010 10.28 24.98 -14.19
N THR A 1011 10.31 26.30 -14.38
CA THR A 1011 10.65 27.27 -13.34
C THR A 1011 9.61 28.37 -13.25
N LEU A 1012 9.48 28.97 -12.07
CA LEU A 1012 8.68 30.18 -11.85
C LEU A 1012 9.51 31.47 -12.02
N LYS A 1013 10.84 31.35 -12.22
CA LYS A 1013 11.75 32.48 -12.36
C LYS A 1013 11.90 32.90 -13.81
N ASP A 1014 12.20 34.18 -14.04
CA ASP A 1014 12.58 34.66 -15.36
C ASP A 1014 13.88 33.99 -15.84
N ILE A 1015 13.85 33.51 -17.08
CA ILE A 1015 15.01 32.88 -17.71
C ILE A 1015 15.95 33.99 -18.19
N VAL A 1016 17.13 34.08 -17.56
CA VAL A 1016 18.17 35.01 -17.98
C VAL A 1016 18.69 34.60 -19.36
N THR A 1017 18.55 35.49 -20.34
CA THR A 1017 19.04 35.26 -21.70
C THR A 1017 20.50 35.71 -21.80
N PRO A 1018 21.42 34.85 -22.29
CA PRO A 1018 22.77 35.27 -22.60
C PRO A 1018 22.74 36.28 -23.74
N ASN A 1019 23.15 37.52 -23.45
CA ASN A 1019 23.31 38.57 -24.46
C ASN A 1019 24.81 38.77 -24.77
N ASN A 1020 25.11 39.18 -26.00
CA ASN A 1020 26.46 39.52 -26.48
C ASN A 1020 27.41 38.33 -26.76
N ALA A 1021 26.88 37.21 -27.26
CA ALA A 1021 27.76 36.20 -27.85
C ALA A 1021 28.50 36.80 -29.06
N VAL A 1022 29.74 36.37 -29.31
CA VAL A 1022 30.49 36.82 -30.50
C VAL A 1022 29.84 36.21 -31.74
N PRO A 1023 29.30 37.00 -32.69
CA PRO A 1023 28.66 36.46 -33.87
C PRO A 1023 29.67 35.73 -34.78
N PRO A 1024 29.30 34.60 -35.39
CA PRO A 1024 30.17 33.91 -36.33
C PRO A 1024 30.40 34.76 -37.59
N LYS A 1025 31.62 34.70 -38.13
CA LYS A 1025 31.99 35.43 -39.36
C LYS A 1025 31.60 34.61 -40.60
N TRP A 1026 30.76 35.18 -41.47
CA TRP A 1026 30.41 34.57 -42.76
C TRP A 1026 31.34 35.06 -43.88
N GLY A 1027 32.06 34.15 -44.54
CA GLY A 1027 33.12 34.48 -45.49
C GLY A 1027 32.96 33.89 -46.90
N LYS A 1028 31.97 33.00 -47.11
CA LYS A 1028 31.67 32.31 -48.38
C LYS A 1028 32.77 31.37 -48.92
N ASN A 1029 33.83 31.13 -48.16
CA ASN A 1029 34.89 30.18 -48.56
C ASN A 1029 34.44 28.73 -48.27
N ASN A 1030 34.53 27.85 -49.27
CA ASN A 1030 34.06 26.46 -49.20
C ASN A 1030 32.58 26.37 -48.75
N GLU A 1031 31.76 27.30 -49.24
CA GLU A 1031 30.32 27.33 -49.03
C GLU A 1031 29.65 26.20 -49.81
N VAL A 1032 28.72 25.51 -49.15
CA VAL A 1032 27.81 24.54 -49.76
C VAL A 1032 26.42 25.16 -49.77
N THR A 1033 25.81 25.20 -50.95
CA THR A 1033 24.52 25.86 -51.18
C THR A 1033 23.34 24.97 -50.80
N ALA A 1034 22.16 25.55 -50.55
CA ALA A 1034 20.93 24.79 -50.34
C ALA A 1034 20.67 23.73 -51.43
N ALA A 1035 20.93 24.05 -52.71
CA ALA A 1035 20.74 23.13 -53.82
C ALA A 1035 21.63 21.87 -53.73
N GLU A 1036 22.85 22.00 -53.20
CA GLU A 1036 23.76 20.87 -52.95
C GLU A 1036 23.38 20.13 -51.66
N ILE A 1037 22.92 20.83 -50.63
CA ILE A 1037 22.48 20.25 -49.35
C ILE A 1037 21.27 19.31 -49.56
N TYR A 1038 20.22 19.76 -50.26
CA TYR A 1038 18.98 19.00 -50.40
C TYR A 1038 18.98 17.99 -51.56
N GLN A 1039 20.14 17.75 -52.18
CA GLN A 1039 20.38 16.51 -52.93
C GLN A 1039 20.67 15.33 -52.00
N LEU A 1040 21.19 15.60 -50.80
CA LEU A 1040 21.53 14.62 -49.79
C LEU A 1040 20.38 14.36 -48.80
N PHE A 1041 19.74 15.42 -48.30
CA PHE A 1041 18.66 15.32 -47.32
C PHE A 1041 17.30 15.03 -47.97
N PHE A 1042 16.45 14.25 -47.29
CA PHE A 1042 15.10 13.90 -47.74
C PHE A 1042 14.03 14.99 -47.50
N HIS A 1043 14.43 16.13 -46.92
CA HIS A 1043 13.52 17.19 -46.46
C HIS A 1043 12.91 18.00 -47.61
N GLY A 1044 11.58 18.09 -47.61
CA GLY A 1044 10.79 19.00 -48.45
C GLY A 1044 10.77 20.43 -47.90
N PRO A 1045 10.12 21.36 -48.62
CA PRO A 1045 10.24 22.81 -48.40
C PRO A 1045 10.05 23.27 -46.95
N SER A 1046 9.12 22.69 -46.19
CA SER A 1046 8.86 23.06 -44.79
C SER A 1046 10.06 22.86 -43.85
N PHE A 1047 11.02 21.98 -44.20
CA PHE A 1047 12.20 21.66 -43.39
C PHE A 1047 13.53 21.93 -44.10
N GLN A 1048 13.51 22.71 -45.18
CA GLN A 1048 14.74 23.18 -45.85
C GLN A 1048 15.34 24.39 -45.12
N VAL A 1049 15.77 24.16 -43.87
CA VAL A 1049 16.20 25.18 -42.90
C VAL A 1049 17.55 25.82 -43.17
N LEU A 1050 18.42 25.18 -43.96
CA LEU A 1050 19.70 25.72 -44.39
C LEU A 1050 19.60 26.47 -45.72
N GLU A 1051 19.97 27.75 -45.72
CA GLU A 1051 20.24 28.56 -46.94
C GLU A 1051 21.60 28.16 -47.54
N ALA A 1052 22.59 27.96 -46.67
CA ALA A 1052 23.95 27.55 -47.00
C ALA A 1052 24.68 27.06 -45.75
N ALA A 1053 25.81 26.36 -45.94
CA ALA A 1053 26.73 26.00 -44.87
C ALA A 1053 28.18 26.32 -45.26
N GLN A 1054 29.02 26.69 -44.30
CA GLN A 1054 30.46 26.90 -44.53
C GLN A 1054 31.29 26.35 -43.37
N ARG A 1055 32.58 26.12 -43.63
CA ARG A 1055 33.53 25.74 -42.59
C ARG A 1055 33.91 26.94 -41.72
N SER A 1056 34.05 26.73 -40.41
CA SER A 1056 34.61 27.70 -39.47
C SER A 1056 35.59 27.02 -38.51
N GLY A 1057 36.88 27.05 -38.85
CA GLY A 1057 37.90 26.32 -38.10
C GLY A 1057 37.65 24.80 -38.14
N ASN A 1058 37.39 24.19 -36.98
CA ASN A 1058 36.98 22.78 -36.85
C ASN A 1058 35.45 22.60 -36.74
N ASN A 1059 34.70 23.70 -36.78
CA ASN A 1059 33.25 23.74 -36.67
C ASN A 1059 32.62 23.90 -38.07
N VAL A 1060 31.30 23.69 -38.14
CA VAL A 1060 30.50 24.04 -39.31
C VAL A 1060 29.49 25.11 -38.91
N LEU A 1061 29.33 26.09 -39.77
CA LEU A 1061 28.31 27.13 -39.65
C LEU A 1061 27.20 26.85 -40.65
N GLY A 1062 26.00 26.59 -40.17
CA GLY A 1062 24.78 26.56 -40.98
C GLY A 1062 24.08 27.91 -40.92
N ARG A 1063 23.73 28.49 -42.07
CA ARG A 1063 22.96 29.74 -42.15
C ARG A 1063 21.49 29.43 -42.34
N PHE A 1064 20.65 29.99 -41.47
CA PHE A 1064 19.21 29.75 -41.48
C PHE A 1064 18.52 30.38 -42.70
N ASN A 1065 17.59 29.64 -43.29
CA ASN A 1065 16.72 30.11 -44.36
C ASN A 1065 15.55 30.94 -43.79
N ASN A 1066 15.75 32.27 -43.73
CA ASN A 1066 14.75 33.21 -43.19
C ASN A 1066 13.41 33.19 -43.94
N SER A 1067 13.34 32.67 -45.17
CA SER A 1067 12.06 32.60 -45.90
C SER A 1067 11.03 31.66 -45.25
N LEU A 1068 11.48 30.72 -44.40
CA LEU A 1068 10.61 29.78 -43.69
C LEU A 1068 9.80 30.42 -42.55
N ILE A 1069 10.21 31.61 -42.09
CA ILE A 1069 9.57 32.29 -40.94
C ILE A 1069 8.13 32.74 -41.29
N ASP A 1070 7.86 33.03 -42.56
CA ASP A 1070 6.57 33.55 -43.04
C ASP A 1070 5.64 32.46 -43.63
N ILE A 1071 6.13 31.24 -43.87
CA ILE A 1071 5.37 30.17 -44.59
C ILE A 1071 4.29 29.51 -43.71
N ASN A 1072 4.36 29.66 -42.38
CA ASN A 1072 3.46 29.00 -41.43
C ASN A 1072 2.43 29.97 -40.79
N ALA A 1073 1.82 30.84 -41.60
CA ALA A 1073 0.87 31.86 -41.15
C ALA A 1073 -0.47 31.32 -40.62
N ASP A 1074 -0.81 30.04 -40.88
CA ASP A 1074 -2.05 29.42 -40.40
C ASP A 1074 -2.02 29.11 -38.88
N GLU A 1075 -0.83 29.07 -38.26
CA GLU A 1075 -0.64 28.99 -36.80
C GLU A 1075 0.52 29.93 -36.36
N PRO A 1076 0.26 31.24 -36.18
CA PRO A 1076 1.30 32.21 -35.86
C PRO A 1076 2.09 31.84 -34.59
N GLY A 1077 3.38 31.54 -34.75
CA GLY A 1077 4.33 31.35 -33.63
C GLY A 1077 4.60 29.90 -33.19
N LEU A 1078 4.06 28.87 -33.87
CA LEU A 1078 4.21 27.48 -33.41
C LEU A 1078 5.49 26.76 -33.85
N PHE A 1079 6.17 27.21 -34.92
CA PHE A 1079 7.25 26.42 -35.57
C PHE A 1079 8.65 27.05 -35.54
N THR A 1080 8.84 28.23 -34.94
CA THR A 1080 10.16 28.84 -34.91
C THR A 1080 11.20 28.00 -34.17
N THR A 1081 10.88 27.52 -32.97
CA THR A 1081 11.82 26.71 -32.16
C THR A 1081 12.17 25.37 -32.83
N PRO A 1082 11.20 24.58 -33.34
CA PRO A 1082 11.51 23.36 -34.10
C PRO A 1082 12.48 23.58 -35.26
N LEU A 1083 12.29 24.65 -36.05
CA LEU A 1083 13.15 24.95 -37.20
C LEU A 1083 14.58 25.33 -36.77
N LEU A 1084 14.74 26.00 -35.63
CA LEU A 1084 16.08 26.31 -35.09
C LEU A 1084 16.79 25.07 -34.52
N ILE A 1085 16.06 24.11 -33.94
CA ILE A 1085 16.64 22.81 -33.54
C ILE A 1085 17.04 22.03 -34.80
N GLU A 1086 16.19 22.01 -35.82
CA GLU A 1086 16.44 21.33 -37.10
C GLU A 1086 17.67 21.93 -37.81
N LEU A 1087 17.87 23.25 -37.72
CA LEU A 1087 19.07 23.91 -38.22
C LEU A 1087 20.34 23.32 -37.60
N CYS A 1088 20.34 23.03 -36.29
CA CYS A 1088 21.45 22.35 -35.63
C CYS A 1088 21.61 20.91 -36.14
N PHE A 1089 20.51 20.15 -36.26
CA PHE A 1089 20.55 18.76 -36.71
C PHE A 1089 21.10 18.61 -38.12
N GLN A 1090 20.61 19.40 -39.07
CA GLN A 1090 21.08 19.32 -40.45
C GLN A 1090 22.52 19.82 -40.57
N THR A 1091 22.91 20.86 -39.83
CA THR A 1091 24.31 21.33 -39.81
C THR A 1091 25.27 20.27 -39.27
N ALA A 1092 24.88 19.54 -38.21
CA ALA A 1092 25.63 18.39 -37.70
C ALA A 1092 25.69 17.24 -38.73
N GLY A 1093 24.56 16.95 -39.38
CA GLY A 1093 24.47 15.93 -40.43
C GLY A 1093 25.37 16.22 -41.63
N LEU A 1094 25.53 17.49 -42.02
CA LEU A 1094 26.49 17.90 -43.07
C LEU A 1094 27.93 17.56 -42.67
N TRP A 1095 28.31 17.84 -41.42
CA TRP A 1095 29.64 17.50 -40.92
C TRP A 1095 29.85 15.98 -40.90
N GLU A 1096 28.89 15.22 -40.38
CA GLU A 1096 28.95 13.76 -40.29
C GLU A 1096 29.04 13.12 -41.68
N ALA A 1097 28.22 13.56 -42.63
CA ALA A 1097 28.25 13.07 -44.01
C ALA A 1097 29.60 13.32 -44.68
N GLY A 1098 30.18 14.51 -44.49
CA GLY A 1098 31.52 14.82 -45.01
C GLY A 1098 32.63 14.00 -44.35
N SER A 1099 32.57 13.81 -43.04
CA SER A 1099 33.63 13.18 -42.24
C SER A 1099 33.59 11.65 -42.30
N THR A 1100 32.40 11.05 -42.22
CA THR A 1100 32.18 9.59 -42.16
C THR A 1100 31.75 8.97 -43.48
N GLY A 1101 31.14 9.75 -44.38
CA GLY A 1101 30.52 9.25 -45.61
C GLY A 1101 29.08 8.76 -45.44
N ASN A 1102 28.51 8.81 -44.22
CA ASN A 1102 27.14 8.42 -43.94
C ASN A 1102 26.35 9.59 -43.36
N LEU A 1103 25.04 9.62 -43.62
CA LEU A 1103 24.13 10.54 -42.96
C LEU A 1103 23.63 9.91 -41.65
N GLY A 1104 23.66 10.66 -40.56
CA GLY A 1104 23.14 10.24 -39.26
C GLY A 1104 21.70 10.73 -39.03
N LEU A 1105 20.85 9.89 -38.44
CA LEU A 1105 19.54 10.28 -37.92
C LEU A 1105 19.64 10.64 -36.42
N PRO A 1106 18.79 11.55 -35.90
CA PRO A 1106 18.77 11.89 -34.49
C PRO A 1106 18.61 10.66 -33.60
N HIS A 1107 19.49 10.52 -32.60
CA HIS A 1107 19.44 9.44 -31.61
C HIS A 1107 19.13 9.96 -30.20
N SER A 1108 19.85 11.00 -29.76
CA SER A 1108 19.59 11.63 -28.45
C SER A 1108 20.13 13.04 -28.38
N ILE A 1109 19.58 13.86 -27.49
CA ILE A 1109 20.17 15.14 -27.05
C ILE A 1109 20.37 15.06 -25.54
N GLY A 1110 21.59 15.30 -25.07
CA GLY A 1110 21.87 15.37 -23.63
C GLY A 1110 21.16 16.54 -22.97
N LYS A 1111 21.33 17.75 -23.53
CA LYS A 1111 20.70 18.97 -23.01
C LYS A 1111 20.34 19.96 -24.12
N LEU A 1112 19.19 20.60 -23.96
CA LEU A 1112 18.65 21.62 -24.86
C LEU A 1112 18.13 22.81 -24.03
N ARG A 1113 18.59 24.01 -24.35
CA ARG A 1113 18.09 25.27 -23.79
C ARG A 1113 17.59 26.16 -24.91
N VAL A 1114 16.39 26.72 -24.73
CA VAL A 1114 15.76 27.64 -25.68
C VAL A 1114 15.59 28.99 -24.99
N TYR A 1115 16.05 30.05 -25.65
CA TYR A 1115 16.03 31.42 -25.12
C TYR A 1115 14.96 32.26 -25.83
N ARG A 1116 14.36 33.20 -25.10
CA ARG A 1116 13.24 34.03 -25.56
C ARG A 1116 13.70 35.29 -26.32
N ASN A 1117 14.46 35.09 -27.38
CA ASN A 1117 14.83 36.18 -28.29
C ASN A 1117 13.84 36.27 -29.47
N VAL A 1118 13.42 37.49 -29.82
CA VAL A 1118 12.57 37.73 -30.99
C VAL A 1118 13.42 37.66 -32.25
N ILE A 1119 12.94 36.94 -33.27
CA ILE A 1119 13.58 36.94 -34.58
C ILE A 1119 13.20 38.22 -35.31
N ASN A 1120 14.18 39.07 -35.62
CA ASN A 1120 13.99 40.41 -36.18
C ASN A 1120 14.59 40.55 -37.59
N GLY A 1121 14.47 39.51 -38.42
CA GLY A 1121 14.97 39.51 -39.80
C GLY A 1121 16.50 39.55 -39.95
N THR A 1122 17.26 39.48 -38.85
CA THR A 1122 18.72 39.34 -38.85
C THR A 1122 19.13 37.96 -39.36
N ALA A 1123 20.36 37.84 -39.86
CA ALA A 1123 20.89 36.55 -40.26
C ALA A 1123 21.13 35.68 -39.00
N ILE A 1124 20.61 34.45 -39.02
CA ILE A 1124 20.73 33.48 -37.93
C ILE A 1124 21.67 32.36 -38.38
N PHE A 1125 22.53 31.92 -37.46
CA PHE A 1125 23.52 30.88 -37.70
C PHE A 1125 23.45 29.80 -36.61
N ALA A 1126 23.57 28.54 -37.00
CA ALA A 1126 23.93 27.46 -36.08
C ALA A 1126 25.44 27.21 -36.20
N GLU A 1127 26.16 27.37 -35.09
CA GLU A 1127 27.53 26.91 -34.95
C GLU A 1127 27.54 25.53 -34.34
N VAL A 1128 27.98 24.53 -35.11
CA VAL A 1128 28.05 23.13 -34.69
C VAL A 1128 29.50 22.71 -34.53
N LYS A 1129 29.80 22.14 -33.37
CA LYS A 1129 31.10 21.62 -32.99
C LYS A 1129 31.03 20.10 -32.77
N PRO A 1130 31.77 19.30 -33.54
CA PRO A 1130 31.89 17.87 -33.31
C PRO A 1130 32.77 17.59 -32.07
N LYS A 1131 32.47 16.50 -31.36
CA LYS A 1131 33.17 16.00 -30.19
C LYS A 1131 33.18 14.48 -30.24
N GLU A 1132 34.34 13.86 -30.02
CA GLU A 1132 34.47 12.40 -29.97
C GLU A 1132 34.77 11.97 -28.53
N VAL A 1133 34.00 11.02 -28.00
CA VAL A 1133 34.17 10.46 -26.65
C VAL A 1133 34.03 8.95 -26.75
N ASP A 1134 35.05 8.20 -26.32
CA ASP A 1134 35.08 6.73 -26.36
C ASP A 1134 34.72 6.13 -27.73
N GLY A 1135 35.15 6.80 -28.81
CA GLY A 1135 34.87 6.38 -30.20
C GLY A 1135 33.44 6.67 -30.68
N GLN A 1136 32.63 7.37 -29.88
CA GLN A 1136 31.30 7.86 -30.29
C GLN A 1136 31.36 9.34 -30.65
N LEU A 1137 30.63 9.70 -31.71
CA LEU A 1137 30.52 11.07 -32.20
C LEU A 1137 29.34 11.80 -31.54
N PHE A 1138 29.62 12.99 -31.03
CA PHE A 1138 28.68 13.92 -30.43
C PHE A 1138 28.81 15.29 -31.07
N PHE A 1139 27.77 16.11 -30.93
CA PHE A 1139 27.75 17.49 -31.40
C PHE A 1139 27.22 18.43 -30.32
N ASP A 1140 27.94 19.53 -30.13
CA ASP A 1140 27.45 20.70 -29.42
C ASP A 1140 27.07 21.77 -30.45
N ALA A 1141 25.98 22.48 -30.24
CA ALA A 1141 25.49 23.49 -31.16
C ALA A 1141 24.97 24.73 -30.45
N ARG A 1142 25.18 25.89 -31.05
CA ARG A 1142 24.63 27.18 -30.61
C ARG A 1142 23.98 27.90 -31.79
N VAL A 1143 22.75 28.40 -31.58
CA VAL A 1143 22.06 29.25 -32.56
C VAL A 1143 22.17 30.71 -32.12
N VAL A 1144 22.73 31.55 -32.98
CA VAL A 1144 23.03 32.96 -32.70
C VAL A 1144 22.76 33.82 -33.93
N ASP A 1145 22.25 35.04 -33.75
CA ASP A 1145 22.14 35.99 -34.86
C ASP A 1145 23.42 36.82 -35.07
N SER A 1146 23.43 37.59 -36.16
CA SER A 1146 24.52 38.52 -36.48
C SER A 1146 24.74 39.65 -35.45
N LYS A 1147 23.86 39.81 -34.45
CA LYS A 1147 23.97 40.79 -33.36
C LYS A 1147 24.46 40.16 -32.05
N GLY A 1148 24.62 38.83 -32.01
CA GLY A 1148 25.10 38.11 -30.83
C GLY A 1148 24.00 37.69 -29.87
N ASN A 1149 22.73 37.72 -30.31
CA ASN A 1149 21.60 37.22 -29.55
C ASN A 1149 21.54 35.69 -29.69
N VAL A 1150 21.55 34.97 -28.56
CA VAL A 1150 21.51 33.50 -28.54
C VAL A 1150 20.05 33.03 -28.49
N TYR A 1151 19.66 32.14 -29.40
CA TYR A 1151 18.31 31.58 -29.44
C TYR A 1151 18.23 30.19 -28.82
N LEU A 1152 19.30 29.41 -28.96
CA LEU A 1152 19.32 28.01 -28.55
C LEU A 1152 20.74 27.56 -28.26
N ASP A 1153 20.89 26.75 -27.21
CA ASP A 1153 22.08 25.96 -26.92
C ASP A 1153 21.69 24.48 -26.87
N LEU A 1154 22.47 23.63 -27.52
CA LEU A 1154 22.29 22.18 -27.57
C LEU A 1154 23.64 21.51 -27.28
N SER A 1155 23.65 20.50 -26.42
CA SER A 1155 24.87 19.75 -26.09
C SER A 1155 24.66 18.25 -26.07
N ASP A 1156 25.74 17.54 -26.37
CA ASP A 1156 25.81 16.08 -26.45
C ASP A 1156 24.70 15.51 -27.37
N TYR A 1157 24.47 16.13 -28.53
CA TYR A 1157 23.62 15.58 -29.57
C TYR A 1157 24.31 14.41 -30.26
N ARG A 1158 23.63 13.27 -30.32
CA ARG A 1158 24.11 12.02 -30.92
C ARG A 1158 23.21 11.62 -32.08
N THR A 1159 23.84 11.06 -33.10
CA THR A 1159 23.18 10.49 -34.27
C THR A 1159 23.38 8.97 -34.34
N THR A 1160 22.57 8.29 -35.15
CA THR A 1160 22.78 6.90 -35.56
C THR A 1160 22.91 6.85 -37.07
N PRO A 1161 23.95 6.20 -37.62
CA PRO A 1161 24.15 6.12 -39.06
C PRO A 1161 22.95 5.49 -39.76
N GLN A 1162 22.52 6.09 -40.86
CA GLN A 1162 21.52 5.49 -41.74
C GLN A 1162 22.12 4.28 -42.47
N VAL A 1163 21.29 3.26 -42.72
CA VAL A 1163 21.72 2.00 -43.37
C VAL A 1163 22.06 2.21 -44.85
N ASP A 1164 21.40 3.17 -45.50
CA ASP A 1164 21.61 3.49 -46.91
C ASP A 1164 22.74 4.53 -47.07
N THR A 1165 23.82 4.16 -47.75
CA THR A 1165 24.93 5.08 -48.04
C THR A 1165 24.55 6.01 -49.20
N PRO A 1166 24.67 7.34 -49.04
CA PRO A 1166 24.41 8.28 -50.12
C PRO A 1166 25.36 8.08 -51.31
N GLU A 1167 24.91 8.40 -52.53
CA GLU A 1167 25.77 8.34 -53.70
C GLU A 1167 26.99 9.28 -53.57
N ASP A 1168 28.17 8.78 -53.97
CA ASP A 1168 29.46 9.46 -53.74
C ASP A 1168 29.52 10.88 -54.32
N HIS A 1169 28.77 11.14 -55.40
CA HIS A 1169 28.73 12.45 -56.05
C HIS A 1169 27.94 13.50 -55.25
N HIS A 1170 26.90 13.09 -54.52
CA HIS A 1170 26.16 13.95 -53.58
C HIS A 1170 26.95 14.24 -52.29
N LEU A 1171 27.87 13.35 -51.89
CA LEU A 1171 28.73 13.55 -50.72
C LEU A 1171 29.89 14.53 -50.97
N MET A 1172 30.24 14.78 -52.23
CA MET A 1172 31.45 15.53 -52.58
C MET A 1172 31.47 16.96 -52.04
N PRO A 1173 30.38 17.76 -52.11
CA PRO A 1173 30.33 19.08 -51.49
C PRO A 1173 30.59 19.02 -49.96
N MET A 1174 30.09 17.98 -49.28
CA MET A 1174 30.25 17.82 -47.83
C MET A 1174 31.67 17.39 -47.44
N LYS A 1175 32.29 16.53 -48.24
CA LYS A 1175 33.71 16.17 -48.09
C LYS A 1175 34.59 17.43 -48.17
N VAL A 1176 34.30 18.34 -49.12
CA VAL A 1176 35.00 19.63 -49.24
C VAL A 1176 34.72 20.56 -48.06
N LEU A 1177 33.47 20.64 -47.59
CA LEU A 1177 33.07 21.43 -46.42
C LEU A 1177 33.91 21.07 -45.18
N VAL A 1178 34.18 19.78 -44.95
CA VAL A 1178 35.01 19.31 -43.84
C VAL A 1178 36.51 19.19 -44.18
N GLY A 1179 36.93 19.72 -45.33
CA GLY A 1179 38.34 19.88 -45.74
C GLY A 1179 39.03 18.63 -46.30
N LYS A 1180 38.27 17.69 -46.86
CA LYS A 1180 38.83 16.62 -47.71
C LYS A 1180 39.00 17.16 -49.14
N GLU A 1181 40.16 16.93 -49.75
CA GLU A 1181 40.49 17.44 -51.08
C GLU A 1181 39.59 16.84 -52.17
N ARG A 1182 39.27 17.64 -53.21
CA ARG A 1182 38.70 17.11 -54.44
C ARG A 1182 39.77 16.31 -55.18
N LYS A 1183 39.71 14.98 -55.10
CA LYS A 1183 40.53 14.12 -55.97
C LYS A 1183 40.06 14.20 -57.41
#